data_AF-A0A235BUH3-F1
#
_entry.id   AF-A0A235BUH3-F1
#
_cell.length_a   1.000
_cell.length_b   1.000
_cell.length_c   1.000
_cell.angle_alpha   90.00
_cell.angle_beta   90.00
_cell.angle_gamma   90.00
#
_symmetry.space_group_name_H-M   'P 1'
#
loop_
_entity.id
_entity.type
_entity.pdbx_description
1 polymer ?
#
loop_
_entity_poly.entity_id
_entity_poly.type
_entity_poly.pdbx_seq_one_letter_code
_entity_poly.pdbx_strand_id
1 'polypeptide(L)'
;MKRIAAVLLVLATITLAQVKIREVRQNNSQGEPLLLDSVVTVTGVVTEMGHFGWGGPGFVRDSTGSIAMWGSPCNSLLIGDSITVSGTVNFFYGQTELKELSIKNHGSVGTPQPEPFELPGVDRIDTTAGYVETEGDFARFEKIWIAHSPGERFSGDQNYAIFDQNEYQGQIRIDKDAAELVGMTIPDDTISLVGIIGQYKPDPPHFGGYQIMPRMAADLGVPIQFMPIAEAIKDENGDRIPDRLGESVTITGIVTVPSGVFNTQYTDIYVQDSSAGVNVFAWDTMHLELGDSVMVSGQVDQYRGKTEVSSASITMLEPGRSVPKPRVLTCAEINSEPYEGELVKLVGVATTAFLLTGEKNYPVDDQTGSAMMRIDDDTEIPGLICVSDTFTLVGVKCQYAYDTINLNDGYQIMPRFRSDFSRTAEGLLLRTIAQVQKPGDDGVTPVFLDSLVRVHGRITGPASTFTIGSSKSCYIEDETQGINVYGCSYNSGDEHFLDSLGIEWEVIGKVTEYNGLTEVADGAMRVIDSNAVPVVPRPLPYNASLTEGMESDLVIVVGDVIEPAIKSGTGYNITIKNGTPGLTVRIGENTGIGVSWITRGRRIRVAGIVGQYDYEEPFSSGYQLMPRFNADVVDTSGAFPPSLRLVIDTITPNPFFSSQGQVATIQVNAPSDYRLTVTVFDMGGRVVRELLREGVGGFHDLKWDGTDNLSRPLPAGIYLVSLKGVPGSGGTESVVRPVVIAARFHN
;
A
#
# COMPACT_ATOMS: atom_id res chain seq x y z
N MET A 1 54.65 30.55 -28.95
CA MET A 1 54.45 29.12 -28.60
C MET A 1 52.97 28.91 -28.31
N LYS A 2 52.39 27.89 -28.96
CA LYS A 2 50.96 27.53 -29.00
C LYS A 2 50.40 27.15 -27.62
N ARG A 3 49.10 27.42 -27.40
CA ARG A 3 48.07 26.49 -26.84
C ARG A 3 46.72 27.23 -26.83
N ILE A 4 45.96 27.09 -27.92
CA ILE A 4 44.76 26.24 -28.07
C ILE A 4 43.58 26.81 -27.27
N ALA A 5 42.75 27.59 -27.98
CA ALA A 5 41.39 27.88 -27.60
C ALA A 5 40.55 26.63 -27.88
N ALA A 6 39.97 26.04 -26.84
CA ALA A 6 38.91 25.06 -27.00
C ALA A 6 37.64 25.83 -27.38
N VAL A 7 37.28 25.77 -28.67
CA VAL A 7 35.96 26.13 -29.15
C VAL A 7 35.04 24.99 -28.70
N LEU A 8 34.25 25.23 -27.66
CA LEU A 8 33.16 24.34 -27.27
C LEU A 8 32.06 24.50 -28.32
N LEU A 9 32.06 23.63 -29.33
CA LEU A 9 30.96 23.53 -30.28
C LEU A 9 29.80 22.85 -29.54
N VAL A 10 28.88 23.65 -29.00
CA VAL A 10 27.59 23.15 -28.52
C VAL A 10 26.81 22.71 -29.77
N LEU A 11 26.81 21.41 -30.07
CA LEU A 11 25.81 20.80 -30.93
C LEU A 11 24.46 20.98 -30.22
N ALA A 12 23.74 22.04 -30.58
CA ALA A 12 22.33 22.14 -30.25
C ALA A 12 21.61 21.06 -31.06
N THR A 13 21.17 19.99 -30.40
CA THR A 13 20.21 19.05 -30.95
C THR A 13 18.92 19.82 -31.25
N ILE A 14 18.69 20.13 -32.52
CA ILE A 14 17.42 20.71 -32.97
C ILE A 14 16.39 19.59 -32.82
N THR A 15 15.56 19.66 -31.80
CA THR A 15 14.35 18.85 -31.69
C THR A 15 13.35 19.41 -32.69
N LEU A 16 13.07 18.66 -33.76
CA LEU A 16 12.01 19.03 -34.70
C LEU A 16 10.64 18.79 -34.05
N ALA A 17 9.66 19.64 -34.38
CA ALA A 17 8.25 19.40 -34.06
C ALA A 17 7.79 18.05 -34.66
N GLN A 18 6.62 17.54 -34.24
CA GLN A 18 6.06 16.30 -34.79
C GLN A 18 6.06 16.35 -36.34
N VAL A 19 6.76 15.40 -36.96
CA VAL A 19 6.89 15.27 -38.42
C VAL A 19 6.10 14.07 -38.92
N LYS A 20 5.75 14.09 -40.20
CA LYS A 20 5.16 12.94 -40.89
C LYS A 20 6.23 11.92 -41.21
N ILE A 21 5.93 10.63 -41.10
CA ILE A 21 6.91 9.57 -41.36
C ILE A 21 7.49 9.67 -42.78
N ARG A 22 6.68 10.03 -43.78
CA ARG A 22 7.16 10.25 -45.16
C ARG A 22 8.24 11.32 -45.28
N GLU A 23 8.22 12.34 -44.43
CA GLU A 23 9.23 13.41 -44.43
C GLU A 23 10.56 12.90 -43.85
N VAL A 24 10.51 11.99 -42.87
CA VAL A 24 11.70 11.37 -42.28
C VAL A 24 12.43 10.47 -43.28
N ARG A 25 11.67 9.80 -44.14
CA ARG A 25 12.18 8.85 -45.16
C ARG A 25 12.60 9.48 -46.48
N GLN A 26 12.71 10.81 -46.55
CA GLN A 26 13.27 11.45 -47.74
C GLN A 26 14.77 11.21 -47.80
N ASN A 27 15.26 10.67 -48.93
CA ASN A 27 16.66 10.31 -49.12
C ASN A 27 17.34 11.23 -50.15
N ASN A 28 18.66 11.37 -50.04
CA ASN A 28 19.50 12.02 -51.03
C ASN A 28 19.72 11.10 -52.26
N SER A 29 20.52 11.56 -53.24
CA SER A 29 20.82 10.78 -54.45
C SER A 29 21.60 9.48 -54.23
N GLN A 30 22.14 9.26 -53.04
CA GLN A 30 22.82 8.02 -52.63
C GLN A 30 21.89 7.06 -51.88
N GLY A 31 20.65 7.46 -51.59
CA GLY A 31 19.71 6.68 -50.77
C GLY A 31 19.86 6.89 -49.27
N GLU A 32 20.61 7.91 -48.82
CA GLU A 32 20.77 8.20 -47.38
C GLU A 32 19.72 9.23 -46.90
N PRO A 33 19.14 9.09 -45.70
CA PRO A 33 18.14 9.99 -45.13
C PRO A 33 18.61 11.44 -45.06
N LEU A 34 17.80 12.38 -45.53
CA LEU A 34 18.07 13.81 -45.44
C LEU A 34 18.11 14.31 -43.98
N LEU A 35 17.43 13.61 -43.07
CA LEU A 35 17.40 13.91 -41.64
C LEU A 35 18.37 13.05 -40.82
N LEU A 36 19.35 12.39 -41.45
CA LEU A 36 20.33 11.56 -40.73
C LEU A 36 20.94 12.30 -39.53
N ASP A 37 21.07 11.61 -38.40
CA ASP A 37 21.54 12.11 -37.09
C ASP A 37 20.65 13.18 -36.43
N SER A 38 19.50 13.53 -37.02
CA SER A 38 18.54 14.46 -36.42
C SER A 38 17.55 13.74 -35.50
N VAL A 39 17.13 14.40 -34.42
CA VAL A 39 16.07 13.90 -33.55
C VAL A 39 14.71 14.34 -34.09
N VAL A 40 13.86 13.35 -34.39
CA VAL A 40 12.50 13.56 -34.89
C VAL A 40 11.47 12.98 -33.93
N THR A 41 10.23 13.46 -34.01
CA THR A 41 9.10 12.88 -33.29
C THR A 41 8.00 12.51 -34.28
N VAL A 42 7.51 11.27 -34.22
CA VAL A 42 6.39 10.77 -35.03
C VAL A 42 5.30 10.20 -34.12
N THR A 43 4.07 10.10 -34.64
CA THR A 43 2.96 9.44 -33.94
C THR A 43 2.24 8.55 -34.91
N GLY A 44 1.98 7.31 -34.49
CA GLY A 44 1.40 6.30 -35.36
C GLY A 44 0.92 5.08 -34.59
N VAL A 45 0.58 4.04 -35.34
CA VAL A 45 0.14 2.74 -34.83
C VAL A 45 1.24 1.72 -35.09
N VAL A 46 1.57 0.90 -34.09
CA VAL A 46 2.55 -0.17 -34.21
C VAL A 46 2.03 -1.23 -35.19
N THR A 47 2.77 -1.48 -36.27
CA THR A 47 2.45 -2.49 -37.28
C THR A 47 3.21 -3.79 -37.10
N GLU A 48 4.38 -3.71 -36.48
CA GLU A 48 5.16 -4.88 -36.14
C GLU A 48 5.94 -4.66 -34.85
N MET A 49 5.89 -5.65 -33.97
CA MET A 49 6.69 -5.71 -32.76
C MET A 49 6.89 -7.17 -32.34
N GLY A 50 8.13 -7.52 -31.99
CA GLY A 50 8.48 -8.78 -31.33
C GLY A 50 8.86 -9.94 -32.26
N HIS A 51 8.47 -9.96 -33.54
CA HIS A 51 8.77 -11.11 -34.41
C HIS A 51 10.16 -11.05 -35.07
N PHE A 52 10.82 -9.89 -35.05
CA PHE A 52 12.16 -9.69 -35.63
C PHE A 52 13.25 -9.47 -34.58
N GLY A 53 13.03 -10.01 -33.38
CA GLY A 53 14.03 -10.06 -32.31
C GLY A 53 13.96 -8.93 -31.29
N TRP A 54 14.68 -9.15 -30.19
CA TRP A 54 14.67 -8.35 -28.95
C TRP A 54 15.04 -6.87 -29.13
N GLY A 55 15.81 -6.53 -30.16
CA GLY A 55 16.25 -5.18 -30.46
C GLY A 55 15.44 -4.47 -31.54
N GLY A 56 14.50 -5.19 -32.16
CA GLY A 56 13.82 -4.78 -33.39
C GLY A 56 14.47 -5.34 -34.66
N PRO A 57 14.04 -4.87 -35.84
CA PRO A 57 13.22 -3.67 -35.99
C PRO A 57 11.75 -3.90 -35.61
N GLY A 58 11.19 -3.01 -34.79
CA GLY A 58 9.75 -2.79 -34.72
C GLY A 58 9.33 -1.77 -35.77
N PHE A 59 8.04 -1.66 -36.09
CA PHE A 59 7.55 -0.71 -37.10
C PHE A 59 6.34 0.07 -36.59
N VAL A 60 6.34 1.37 -36.86
CA VAL A 60 5.21 2.26 -36.60
C VAL A 60 4.77 2.93 -37.90
N ARG A 61 3.46 3.06 -38.08
CA ARG A 61 2.82 3.64 -39.26
C ARG A 61 1.95 4.83 -38.90
N ASP A 62 2.03 5.88 -39.72
CA ASP A 62 1.07 6.98 -39.74
C ASP A 62 0.32 7.00 -41.08
N SER A 63 -0.52 8.02 -41.31
CA SER A 63 -1.26 8.18 -42.57
C SER A 63 -0.39 8.38 -43.83
N THR A 64 0.93 8.54 -43.69
CA THR A 64 1.87 8.92 -44.75
C THR A 64 2.90 7.85 -45.08
N GLY A 65 3.17 6.92 -44.17
CA GLY A 65 4.02 5.75 -44.35
C GLY A 65 4.41 5.09 -43.03
N SER A 66 5.26 4.07 -43.12
CA SER A 66 5.86 3.37 -41.98
C SER A 66 7.34 3.66 -41.81
N ILE A 67 7.86 3.51 -40.58
CA ILE A 67 9.29 3.62 -40.26
C ILE A 67 9.72 2.56 -39.26
N ALA A 68 10.93 2.04 -39.44
CA ALA A 68 11.55 1.10 -38.51
C ALA A 68 11.97 1.81 -37.20
N MET A 69 11.89 1.09 -36.10
CA MET A 69 12.29 1.51 -34.77
C MET A 69 13.22 0.46 -34.18
N TRP A 70 14.41 0.88 -33.75
CA TRP A 70 15.44 0.01 -33.20
C TRP A 70 15.78 0.42 -31.77
N GLY A 71 15.73 -0.54 -30.84
CA GLY A 71 16.15 -0.39 -29.44
C GLY A 71 15.14 -0.86 -28.40
N SER A 72 15.62 -1.00 -27.16
CA SER A 72 14.93 -1.63 -26.02
C SER A 72 13.55 -1.06 -25.59
N PRO A 73 13.19 0.23 -25.81
CA PRO A 73 11.85 0.72 -25.45
C PRO A 73 10.70 0.06 -26.25
N CYS A 74 11.02 -0.59 -27.37
CA CYS A 74 10.07 -1.27 -28.25
C CYS A 74 9.38 -2.48 -27.59
N ASN A 75 10.01 -3.10 -26.60
CA ASN A 75 9.63 -4.43 -26.12
C ASN A 75 8.28 -4.45 -25.39
N SER A 76 7.88 -3.31 -24.82
CA SER A 76 6.61 -3.14 -24.08
C SER A 76 5.38 -2.87 -24.94
N LEU A 77 5.55 -2.75 -26.26
CA LEU A 77 4.49 -2.35 -27.18
C LEU A 77 3.79 -3.57 -27.80
N LEU A 78 2.47 -3.47 -27.95
CA LEU A 78 1.68 -4.44 -28.70
C LEU A 78 1.43 -3.94 -30.13
N ILE A 79 1.34 -4.87 -31.09
CA ILE A 79 0.84 -4.53 -32.42
C ILE A 79 -0.57 -3.95 -32.29
N GLY A 80 -0.81 -2.78 -32.89
CA GLY A 80 -2.04 -2.01 -32.74
C GLY A 80 -2.00 -0.91 -31.67
N ASP A 81 -0.92 -0.80 -30.89
CA ASP A 81 -0.73 0.33 -29.96
C ASP A 81 -0.56 1.64 -30.71
N SER A 82 -1.24 2.69 -30.24
CA SER A 82 -0.97 4.05 -30.68
C SER A 82 0.16 4.64 -29.83
N ILE A 83 1.24 5.04 -30.50
CA ILE A 83 2.43 5.58 -29.83
C ILE A 83 2.82 6.95 -30.38
N THR A 84 3.41 7.77 -29.52
CA THR A 84 4.27 8.89 -29.92
C THR A 84 5.71 8.49 -29.62
N VAL A 85 6.57 8.51 -30.62
CA VAL A 85 7.99 8.15 -30.48
C VAL A 85 8.88 9.29 -30.94
N SER A 86 9.84 9.66 -30.08
CA SER A 86 10.96 10.53 -30.43
C SER A 86 12.22 9.69 -30.54
N GLY A 87 13.04 9.92 -31.56
CA GLY A 87 14.28 9.16 -31.76
C GLY A 87 15.22 9.84 -32.75
N THR A 88 16.48 9.42 -32.73
CA THR A 88 17.50 9.86 -33.68
C THR A 88 17.33 9.09 -34.99
N VAL A 89 17.19 9.78 -36.12
CA VAL A 89 17.16 9.15 -37.45
C VAL A 89 18.51 8.50 -37.71
N ASN A 90 18.47 7.20 -37.96
CA ASN A 90 19.61 6.36 -38.28
C ASN A 90 19.41 5.71 -39.65
N PHE A 91 20.49 5.12 -40.16
CA PHE A 91 20.51 4.47 -41.45
C PHE A 91 21.30 3.16 -41.37
N PHE A 92 20.62 2.04 -41.59
CA PHE A 92 21.20 0.71 -41.49
C PHE A 92 21.03 -0.06 -42.80
N TYR A 93 22.12 -0.22 -43.54
CA TYR A 93 22.15 -0.94 -44.83
C TYR A 93 20.97 -0.60 -45.75
N GLY A 94 20.72 0.69 -45.98
CA GLY A 94 19.61 1.15 -46.82
C GLY A 94 18.33 1.48 -46.05
N GLN A 95 18.06 0.81 -44.93
CA GLN A 95 16.84 1.05 -44.16
C GLN A 95 16.93 2.36 -43.36
N THR A 96 15.94 3.24 -43.53
CA THR A 96 15.73 4.38 -42.62
C THR A 96 15.07 3.91 -41.34
N GLU A 97 15.65 4.22 -40.19
CA GLU A 97 15.13 3.78 -38.89
C GLU A 97 15.29 4.87 -37.82
N LEU A 98 14.58 4.72 -36.69
CA LEU A 98 14.79 5.52 -35.48
C LEU A 98 15.56 4.70 -34.45
N LYS A 99 16.55 5.31 -33.80
CA LYS A 99 17.26 4.75 -32.64
C LYS A 99 17.15 5.69 -31.43
N GLU A 100 17.65 5.25 -30.27
CA GLU A 100 17.68 6.06 -29.04
C GLU A 100 16.27 6.56 -28.65
N LEU A 101 15.33 5.62 -28.62
CA LEU A 101 13.91 5.92 -28.59
C LEU A 101 13.43 6.45 -27.24
N SER A 102 12.50 7.41 -27.28
CA SER A 102 11.64 7.80 -26.18
C SER A 102 10.20 7.64 -26.62
N ILE A 103 9.48 6.70 -25.99
CA ILE A 103 8.14 6.28 -26.40
C ILE A 103 7.12 6.66 -25.35
N LYS A 104 6.01 7.25 -25.80
CA LYS A 104 4.78 7.38 -25.03
C LYS A 104 3.71 6.49 -25.67
N ASN A 105 3.31 5.44 -24.95
CA ASN A 105 2.20 4.57 -25.35
C ASN A 105 0.86 5.20 -24.93
N HIS A 106 -0.10 5.29 -25.85
CA HIS A 106 -1.45 5.78 -25.61
C HIS A 106 -2.48 4.64 -25.54
N GLY A 107 -2.04 3.39 -25.60
CA GLY A 107 -2.85 2.16 -25.57
C GLY A 107 -3.21 1.63 -26.95
N SER A 108 -3.77 0.41 -26.99
CA SER A 108 -4.24 -0.23 -28.21
C SER A 108 -5.51 0.45 -28.74
N VAL A 109 -5.60 0.65 -30.06
CA VAL A 109 -6.75 1.34 -30.68
C VAL A 109 -7.98 0.40 -30.90
N GLY A 110 -7.98 -0.79 -30.29
CA GLY A 110 -8.96 -1.86 -30.56
C GLY A 110 -8.65 -2.61 -31.87
N THR A 111 -8.99 -3.90 -31.93
CA THR A 111 -8.62 -4.81 -33.04
C THR A 111 -9.36 -4.56 -34.36
N PRO A 112 -8.78 -5.01 -35.51
CA PRO A 112 -7.57 -5.84 -35.60
C PRO A 112 -6.32 -5.06 -35.97
N GLN A 113 -5.19 -5.73 -35.70
CA GLN A 113 -3.93 -5.65 -36.43
C GLN A 113 -3.98 -4.74 -37.66
N PRO A 114 -3.08 -3.76 -37.82
CA PRO A 114 -3.14 -2.86 -38.96
C PRO A 114 -3.21 -3.64 -40.27
N GLU A 115 -4.27 -3.37 -41.05
CA GLU A 115 -4.54 -4.10 -42.27
C GLU A 115 -3.39 -3.93 -43.27
N PRO A 116 -2.93 -5.01 -43.92
CA PRO A 116 -1.86 -4.93 -44.91
C PRO A 116 -2.35 -4.17 -46.15
N PHE A 117 -1.46 -3.37 -46.73
CA PHE A 117 -1.73 -2.70 -48.00
C PHE A 117 -1.61 -3.68 -49.16
N GLU A 118 -2.65 -3.79 -49.98
CA GLU A 118 -2.63 -4.67 -51.17
C GLU A 118 -1.68 -4.13 -52.24
N LEU A 119 -0.65 -4.89 -52.59
CA LEU A 119 0.26 -4.60 -53.70
C LEU A 119 0.04 -5.59 -54.86
N PRO A 120 -0.08 -5.08 -56.11
CA PRO A 120 -0.44 -5.91 -57.25
C PRO A 120 0.65 -6.86 -57.75
N GLY A 121 1.90 -6.67 -57.29
CA GLY A 121 3.07 -7.43 -57.73
C GLY A 121 4.32 -7.04 -56.95
N VAL A 122 5.31 -7.92 -56.94
CA VAL A 122 6.58 -7.69 -56.22
C VAL A 122 7.49 -6.71 -56.98
N ASP A 123 7.20 -6.39 -58.24
CA ASP A 123 7.87 -5.33 -59.01
C ASP A 123 7.75 -3.94 -58.37
N ARG A 124 6.77 -3.76 -57.48
CA ARG A 124 6.50 -2.48 -56.80
C ARG A 124 7.41 -2.18 -55.62
N ILE A 125 8.10 -3.19 -55.09
CA ILE A 125 8.99 -3.02 -53.93
C ILE A 125 10.42 -2.67 -54.32
N ASP A 126 10.85 -2.90 -55.57
CA ASP A 126 12.20 -2.58 -56.04
C ASP A 126 12.12 -1.81 -57.37
N THR A 127 11.91 -0.50 -57.27
CA THR A 127 11.94 0.36 -58.46
C THR A 127 13.37 0.83 -58.72
N THR A 128 13.82 0.72 -59.97
CA THR A 128 15.15 1.18 -60.43
C THR A 128 15.39 2.69 -60.23
N ALA A 129 14.37 3.42 -59.77
CA ALA A 129 14.39 4.86 -59.49
C ALA A 129 14.82 5.21 -58.06
N GLY A 130 15.10 4.23 -57.20
CA GLY A 130 15.80 4.47 -55.94
C GLY A 130 14.98 5.07 -54.79
N TYR A 131 13.66 5.19 -54.97
CA TYR A 131 12.76 5.53 -53.89
C TYR A 131 11.60 4.55 -53.87
N VAL A 132 11.42 3.86 -52.76
CA VAL A 132 10.29 2.97 -52.54
C VAL A 132 9.43 3.59 -51.45
N GLU A 133 8.30 4.16 -51.86
CA GLU A 133 7.30 4.72 -50.92
C GLU A 133 6.89 3.69 -49.86
N THR A 134 6.99 2.41 -50.21
CA THR A 134 6.54 1.29 -49.39
C THR A 134 7.59 0.68 -48.45
N GLU A 135 8.80 1.24 -48.33
CA GLU A 135 9.75 0.75 -47.31
C GLU A 135 9.14 0.83 -45.89
N GLY A 136 9.30 -0.23 -45.09
CA GLY A 136 8.67 -0.41 -43.79
C GLY A 136 7.16 -0.66 -43.81
N ASP A 137 6.49 -0.58 -44.97
CA ASP A 137 5.05 -0.81 -45.05
C ASP A 137 4.72 -2.29 -44.84
N PHE A 138 3.65 -2.52 -44.08
CA PHE A 138 2.98 -3.81 -43.97
C PHE A 138 2.06 -4.00 -45.18
N ALA A 139 2.36 -5.01 -46.01
CA ALA A 139 1.74 -5.20 -47.33
C ALA A 139 1.35 -6.66 -47.60
N ARG A 140 0.33 -6.85 -48.45
CA ARG A 140 -0.13 -8.15 -48.95
C ARG A 140 0.17 -8.29 -50.43
N PHE A 141 0.57 -9.49 -50.81
CA PHE A 141 0.82 -9.95 -52.16
C PHE A 141 0.12 -11.29 -52.38
N GLU A 142 -0.55 -11.44 -53.51
CA GLU A 142 -1.30 -12.65 -53.82
C GLU A 142 -0.60 -13.51 -54.87
N LYS A 143 -0.78 -14.83 -54.75
CA LYS A 143 -0.24 -15.84 -55.68
C LYS A 143 1.28 -15.78 -55.82
N ILE A 144 1.98 -15.70 -54.69
CA ILE A 144 3.44 -15.70 -54.64
C ILE A 144 3.97 -17.13 -54.63
N TRP A 145 4.90 -17.43 -55.52
CA TRP A 145 5.67 -18.68 -55.54
C TRP A 145 7.00 -18.48 -54.81
N ILE A 146 7.37 -19.38 -53.89
CA ILE A 146 8.68 -19.38 -53.23
C ILE A 146 9.58 -20.40 -53.95
N ALA A 147 10.78 -20.02 -54.35
CA ALA A 147 11.72 -20.95 -54.97
C ALA A 147 12.33 -21.88 -53.92
N HIS A 148 12.03 -23.18 -54.02
CA HIS A 148 12.49 -24.21 -53.09
C HIS A 148 12.50 -25.59 -53.74
N SER A 149 13.09 -26.57 -53.05
CA SER A 149 12.97 -28.01 -53.35
C SER A 149 11.82 -28.62 -52.55
N PRO A 150 11.10 -29.64 -53.07
CA PRO A 150 10.00 -30.27 -52.33
C PRO A 150 10.43 -30.77 -50.94
N GLY A 151 9.68 -30.36 -49.91
CA GLY A 151 9.97 -30.69 -48.50
C GLY A 151 11.08 -29.87 -47.85
N GLU A 152 11.66 -28.89 -48.54
CA GLU A 152 12.58 -27.92 -47.95
C GLU A 152 11.91 -27.16 -46.80
N ARG A 153 12.71 -26.78 -45.79
CA ARG A 153 12.25 -26.05 -44.61
C ARG A 153 12.93 -24.69 -44.57
N PHE A 154 12.22 -23.68 -44.07
CA PHE A 154 12.81 -22.37 -43.86
C PHE A 154 13.92 -22.44 -42.80
N SER A 155 15.03 -21.75 -43.06
CA SER A 155 16.05 -21.46 -42.06
C SER A 155 15.88 -20.04 -41.55
N GLY A 156 16.17 -19.84 -40.28
CA GLY A 156 16.32 -18.51 -39.70
C GLY A 156 17.46 -17.75 -40.37
N ASP A 157 17.31 -16.44 -40.44
CA ASP A 157 18.23 -15.52 -41.07
C ASP A 157 18.55 -15.81 -42.54
N GLN A 158 17.58 -16.32 -43.30
CA GLN A 158 17.75 -16.67 -44.71
C GLN A 158 16.79 -15.93 -45.64
N ASN A 159 17.28 -15.61 -46.85
CA ASN A 159 16.46 -15.09 -47.95
C ASN A 159 16.13 -16.20 -48.94
N TYR A 160 14.90 -16.19 -49.43
CA TYR A 160 14.43 -17.06 -50.50
C TYR A 160 13.94 -16.21 -51.66
N ALA A 161 14.21 -16.66 -52.89
CA ALA A 161 13.67 -15.99 -54.07
C ALA A 161 12.16 -16.25 -54.14
N ILE A 162 11.40 -15.21 -54.45
CA ILE A 162 9.95 -15.30 -54.67
C ILE A 162 9.59 -14.77 -56.05
N PHE A 163 8.51 -15.29 -56.62
CA PHE A 163 8.02 -14.92 -57.94
C PHE A 163 6.53 -14.63 -57.86
N ASP A 164 6.10 -13.52 -58.45
CA ASP A 164 4.68 -13.24 -58.62
C ASP A 164 4.11 -13.88 -59.90
N GLN A 165 2.81 -13.69 -60.13
CA GLN A 165 2.11 -14.22 -61.31
C GLN A 165 2.63 -13.67 -62.65
N ASN A 166 3.41 -12.59 -62.64
CA ASN A 166 4.03 -11.99 -63.83
C ASN A 166 5.51 -12.36 -63.96
N GLU A 167 5.99 -13.32 -63.16
CA GLU A 167 7.38 -13.77 -63.09
C GLU A 167 8.38 -12.70 -62.62
N TYR A 168 7.92 -11.62 -62.00
CA TYR A 168 8.84 -10.69 -61.34
C TYR A 168 9.43 -11.34 -60.11
N GLN A 169 10.76 -11.23 -59.99
CA GLN A 169 11.51 -11.79 -58.88
C GLN A 169 11.61 -10.79 -57.74
N GLY A 170 11.24 -11.21 -56.54
CA GLY A 170 11.53 -10.54 -55.27
C GLY A 170 12.30 -11.44 -54.30
N GLN A 171 12.38 -11.02 -53.04
CA GLN A 171 12.91 -11.87 -51.96
C GLN A 171 12.01 -11.83 -50.73
N ILE A 172 11.85 -12.98 -50.10
CA ILE A 172 11.27 -13.12 -48.76
C ILE A 172 12.40 -13.37 -47.77
N ARG A 173 12.37 -12.69 -46.62
CA ARG A 173 13.35 -12.82 -45.53
C ARG A 173 12.70 -13.53 -44.36
N ILE A 174 13.24 -14.69 -43.98
CA ILE A 174 12.85 -15.36 -42.74
C ILE A 174 13.80 -14.91 -41.66
N ASP A 175 13.29 -14.11 -40.73
CA ASP A 175 14.02 -13.76 -39.52
C ASP A 175 14.21 -15.00 -38.63
N LYS A 176 15.34 -15.10 -37.94
CA LYS A 176 15.59 -16.21 -37.03
C LYS A 176 14.67 -16.21 -35.80
N ASP A 177 14.13 -15.05 -35.44
CA ASP A 177 13.29 -14.86 -34.26
C ASP A 177 11.79 -15.02 -34.60
N ALA A 178 11.45 -15.18 -35.89
CA ALA A 178 10.11 -15.55 -36.35
C ALA A 178 9.86 -17.06 -36.12
N ALA A 179 9.64 -17.43 -34.86
CA ALA A 179 9.65 -18.81 -34.37
C ALA A 179 8.72 -19.78 -35.12
N GLU A 180 7.56 -19.31 -35.61
CA GLU A 180 6.62 -20.13 -36.38
C GLU A 180 7.10 -20.47 -37.79
N LEU A 181 7.97 -19.63 -38.36
CA LEU A 181 8.45 -19.78 -39.73
C LEU A 181 9.71 -20.64 -39.76
N VAL A 182 10.60 -20.51 -38.78
CA VAL A 182 11.86 -21.25 -38.74
C VAL A 182 11.56 -22.76 -38.60
N GLY A 183 12.04 -23.56 -39.55
CA GLY A 183 11.80 -25.00 -39.60
C GLY A 183 10.46 -25.40 -40.23
N MET A 184 9.57 -24.46 -40.54
CA MET A 184 8.34 -24.75 -41.29
C MET A 184 8.68 -25.23 -42.70
N THR A 185 7.98 -26.26 -43.18
CA THR A 185 8.10 -26.72 -44.58
C THR A 185 7.58 -25.64 -45.51
N ILE A 186 8.40 -25.28 -46.52
CA ILE A 186 8.04 -24.26 -47.50
C ILE A 186 6.83 -24.78 -48.32
N PRO A 187 5.76 -23.98 -48.49
CA PRO A 187 4.59 -24.41 -49.25
C PRO A 187 4.92 -24.73 -50.71
N ASP A 188 4.49 -25.92 -51.17
CA ASP A 188 4.64 -26.40 -52.57
C ASP A 188 3.66 -25.73 -53.56
N ASP A 189 2.79 -24.83 -53.09
CA ASP A 189 1.81 -24.07 -53.88
C ASP A 189 2.03 -22.56 -53.73
N THR A 190 1.38 -21.75 -54.57
CA THR A 190 1.42 -20.28 -54.41
C THR A 190 0.70 -19.83 -53.14
N ILE A 191 1.24 -18.81 -52.46
CA ILE A 191 0.74 -18.29 -51.19
C ILE A 191 0.15 -16.87 -51.30
N SER A 192 -0.66 -16.49 -50.30
CA SER A 192 -0.92 -15.09 -49.95
C SER A 192 0.17 -14.65 -49.00
N LEU A 193 1.11 -13.83 -49.47
CA LEU A 193 2.23 -13.33 -48.67
C LEU A 193 1.89 -11.97 -48.08
N VAL A 194 1.95 -11.87 -46.76
CA VAL A 194 1.85 -10.63 -45.99
C VAL A 194 3.21 -10.40 -45.32
N GLY A 195 3.66 -9.16 -45.20
CA GLY A 195 4.90 -8.88 -44.49
C GLY A 195 5.31 -7.43 -44.53
N ILE A 196 6.34 -7.11 -43.75
CA ILE A 196 6.98 -5.79 -43.75
C ILE A 196 8.00 -5.72 -44.89
N ILE A 197 7.96 -4.64 -45.67
CA ILE A 197 8.93 -4.42 -46.75
C ILE A 197 10.20 -3.77 -46.17
N GLY A 198 11.18 -4.58 -45.79
CA GLY A 198 12.49 -4.10 -45.30
C GLY A 198 13.50 -3.89 -46.42
N GLN A 199 14.57 -3.14 -46.16
CA GLN A 199 15.71 -3.01 -47.07
C GLN A 199 17.01 -3.54 -46.45
N TYR A 200 17.80 -4.27 -47.25
CA TYR A 200 19.15 -4.69 -46.87
C TYR A 200 20.11 -4.56 -48.05
N LYS A 201 20.76 -3.40 -48.13
CA LYS A 201 21.74 -3.03 -49.15
C LYS A 201 22.87 -2.19 -48.55
N PRO A 202 24.01 -2.81 -48.19
CA PRO A 202 25.11 -2.11 -47.53
C PRO A 202 25.89 -1.16 -48.45
N ASP A 203 25.87 -1.36 -49.77
CA ASP A 203 26.67 -0.57 -50.72
C ASP A 203 25.89 0.57 -51.39
N PRO A 204 26.45 1.79 -51.49
CA PRO A 204 25.82 2.90 -52.21
C PRO A 204 25.91 2.77 -53.74
N PRO A 205 24.98 3.37 -54.52
CA PRO A 205 23.76 4.00 -54.02
C PRO A 205 22.79 2.93 -53.49
N HIS A 206 22.17 3.20 -52.35
CA HIS A 206 21.36 2.25 -51.58
C HIS A 206 19.97 2.04 -52.18
N PHE A 207 19.92 1.74 -53.48
CA PHE A 207 18.71 1.47 -54.23
C PHE A 207 18.55 -0.02 -54.52
N GLY A 208 17.36 -0.55 -54.22
CA GLY A 208 17.02 -1.98 -54.32
C GLY A 208 17.48 -2.81 -53.12
N GLY A 209 17.40 -4.13 -53.24
CA GLY A 209 17.70 -5.03 -52.11
C GLY A 209 16.57 -5.08 -51.06
N TYR A 210 15.34 -4.82 -51.51
CA TYR A 210 14.15 -4.91 -50.70
C TYR A 210 13.74 -6.37 -50.48
N GLN A 211 13.20 -6.64 -49.30
CA GLN A 211 12.83 -7.95 -48.81
C GLN A 211 11.46 -7.87 -48.15
N ILE A 212 10.62 -8.88 -48.34
CA ILE A 212 9.37 -9.01 -47.59
C ILE A 212 9.63 -9.88 -46.36
N MET A 213 9.38 -9.34 -45.18
CA MET A 213 9.60 -9.97 -43.88
C MET A 213 8.24 -10.39 -43.28
N PRO A 214 7.81 -11.65 -43.46
CA PRO A 214 6.63 -12.19 -42.76
C PRO A 214 6.93 -12.36 -41.26
N ARG A 215 5.90 -12.21 -40.42
CA ARG A 215 6.01 -12.27 -38.96
C ARG A 215 5.72 -13.67 -38.41
N MET A 216 4.78 -14.38 -39.04
CA MET A 216 4.18 -15.61 -38.55
C MET A 216 3.66 -16.49 -39.70
N ALA A 217 3.26 -17.74 -39.45
CA ALA A 217 2.79 -18.63 -40.51
C ALA A 217 1.52 -18.12 -41.22
N ALA A 218 0.64 -17.41 -40.52
CA ALA A 218 -0.53 -16.77 -41.12
C ALA A 218 -0.17 -15.73 -42.19
N ASP A 219 1.00 -15.10 -42.08
CA ASP A 219 1.47 -14.15 -43.08
C ASP A 219 1.85 -14.87 -44.40
N LEU A 220 1.91 -16.21 -44.44
CA LEU A 220 2.05 -16.99 -45.68
C LEU A 220 0.70 -17.53 -46.18
N GLY A 221 -0.43 -17.07 -45.63
CA GLY A 221 -1.75 -17.59 -45.96
C GLY A 221 -1.99 -19.02 -45.49
N VAL A 222 -1.11 -19.54 -44.62
CA VAL A 222 -1.24 -20.86 -44.02
C VAL A 222 -2.10 -20.72 -42.76
N PRO A 223 -3.21 -21.47 -42.63
CA PRO A 223 -4.04 -21.42 -41.43
C PRO A 223 -3.22 -21.81 -40.20
N ILE A 224 -3.19 -20.95 -39.18
CA ILE A 224 -2.56 -21.29 -37.90
C ILE A 224 -3.40 -22.39 -37.24
N GLN A 225 -2.75 -23.49 -36.86
CA GLN A 225 -3.36 -24.52 -36.04
C GLN A 225 -2.99 -24.27 -34.58
N PHE A 226 -3.99 -23.90 -33.78
CA PHE A 226 -3.82 -23.73 -32.35
C PHE A 226 -3.86 -25.08 -31.65
N MET A 227 -2.84 -25.37 -30.86
CA MET A 227 -2.82 -26.50 -29.95
C MET A 227 -3.66 -26.15 -28.71
N PRO A 228 -4.58 -27.03 -28.26
CA PRO A 228 -5.21 -26.87 -26.95
C PRO A 228 -4.13 -26.86 -25.87
N ILE A 229 -4.27 -25.99 -24.86
CA ILE A 229 -3.26 -25.88 -23.80
C ILE A 229 -3.02 -27.22 -23.11
N ALA A 230 -4.06 -28.02 -22.89
CA ALA A 230 -3.94 -29.35 -22.29
C ALA A 230 -3.08 -30.34 -23.10
N GLU A 231 -3.02 -30.18 -24.43
CA GLU A 231 -2.13 -30.98 -25.29
C GLU A 231 -0.71 -30.45 -25.28
N ALA A 232 -0.51 -29.13 -25.14
CA ALA A 232 0.82 -28.53 -25.02
C ALA A 232 1.53 -28.96 -23.74
N ILE A 233 0.81 -28.99 -22.61
CA ILE A 233 1.34 -29.34 -21.27
C ILE A 233 1.16 -30.82 -20.90
N LYS A 234 0.83 -31.67 -21.87
CA LYS A 234 0.46 -33.06 -21.62
C LYS A 234 1.62 -33.85 -21.00
N ASP A 235 1.34 -34.57 -19.92
CA ASP A 235 2.17 -35.64 -19.37
C ASP A 235 1.34 -36.94 -19.37
N GLU A 236 1.45 -37.72 -20.44
CA GLU A 236 0.74 -38.99 -20.60
C GLU A 236 1.38 -40.14 -19.83
N ASN A 237 2.67 -40.01 -19.52
CA ASN A 237 3.46 -41.07 -18.93
C ASN A 237 3.49 -41.00 -17.38
N GLY A 238 3.10 -39.86 -16.80
CA GLY A 238 2.95 -39.61 -15.37
C GLY A 238 4.27 -39.38 -14.62
N ASP A 239 5.35 -39.05 -15.33
CA ASP A 239 6.66 -38.73 -14.74
C ASP A 239 6.80 -37.28 -14.28
N ARG A 240 5.76 -36.46 -14.49
CA ARG A 240 5.68 -35.02 -14.20
C ARG A 240 6.64 -34.20 -15.05
N ILE A 241 7.00 -34.68 -16.22
CA ILE A 241 7.71 -33.93 -17.24
C ILE A 241 6.76 -33.85 -18.44
N PRO A 242 6.50 -32.64 -18.99
CA PRO A 242 5.64 -32.54 -20.16
C PRO A 242 6.26 -33.32 -21.33
N ASP A 243 5.47 -34.14 -22.02
CA ASP A 243 5.93 -35.00 -23.12
C ASP A 243 6.51 -34.19 -24.30
N ARG A 244 6.16 -32.90 -24.38
CA ARG A 244 6.60 -31.94 -25.40
C ARG A 244 7.73 -31.03 -24.93
N LEU A 245 8.43 -31.37 -23.85
CA LEU A 245 9.54 -30.55 -23.35
C LEU A 245 10.54 -30.20 -24.47
N GLY A 246 10.75 -28.91 -24.70
CA GLY A 246 11.60 -28.35 -25.74
C GLY A 246 10.96 -28.21 -27.13
N GLU A 247 9.72 -28.67 -27.32
CA GLU A 247 8.99 -28.48 -28.58
C GLU A 247 8.36 -27.09 -28.65
N SER A 248 8.35 -26.50 -29.86
CA SER A 248 7.64 -25.25 -30.13
C SER A 248 6.14 -25.51 -30.29
N VAL A 249 5.31 -24.74 -29.59
CA VAL A 249 3.85 -24.81 -29.63
C VAL A 249 3.25 -23.43 -29.88
N THR A 250 2.09 -23.40 -30.54
CA THR A 250 1.26 -22.20 -30.70
C THR A 250 -0.10 -22.46 -30.08
N ILE A 251 -0.41 -21.71 -29.01
CA ILE A 251 -1.65 -21.83 -28.23
C ILE A 251 -2.44 -20.53 -28.29
N THR A 252 -3.71 -20.60 -27.89
CA THR A 252 -4.53 -19.40 -27.60
C THR A 252 -5.12 -19.51 -26.21
N GLY A 253 -5.29 -18.39 -25.52
CA GLY A 253 -5.86 -18.39 -24.18
C GLY A 253 -6.32 -17.01 -23.73
N ILE A 254 -7.08 -16.98 -22.64
CA ILE A 254 -7.49 -15.76 -21.94
C ILE A 254 -6.54 -15.54 -20.77
N VAL A 255 -6.02 -14.33 -20.64
CA VAL A 255 -5.12 -13.91 -19.55
C VAL A 255 -5.88 -13.98 -18.22
N THR A 256 -5.44 -14.87 -17.32
CA THR A 256 -5.96 -15.05 -15.96
C THR A 256 -5.07 -14.41 -14.90
N VAL A 257 -3.81 -14.14 -15.22
CA VAL A 257 -2.89 -13.31 -14.43
C VAL A 257 -2.25 -12.31 -15.39
N PRO A 258 -2.52 -11.00 -15.24
CA PRO A 258 -1.97 -9.99 -16.13
C PRO A 258 -0.50 -9.69 -15.82
N SER A 259 0.12 -8.94 -16.73
CA SER A 259 1.49 -8.46 -16.53
C SER A 259 1.58 -7.57 -15.30
N GLY A 260 2.72 -7.58 -14.61
CA GLY A 260 2.94 -6.73 -13.43
C GLY A 260 2.40 -7.30 -12.11
N VAL A 261 1.75 -8.47 -12.10
CA VAL A 261 1.16 -9.05 -10.88
C VAL A 261 2.11 -9.98 -10.13
N PHE A 262 2.73 -10.94 -10.81
CA PHE A 262 3.77 -11.82 -10.22
C PHE A 262 5.19 -11.43 -10.65
N ASN A 263 5.30 -10.50 -11.60
CA ASN A 263 6.58 -9.87 -11.91
C ASN A 263 6.38 -8.50 -12.56
N THR A 264 7.14 -7.50 -12.12
CA THR A 264 7.09 -6.13 -12.70
C THR A 264 8.19 -5.83 -13.72
N GLN A 265 9.12 -6.76 -13.96
CA GLN A 265 10.34 -6.55 -14.75
C GLN A 265 10.40 -7.36 -16.05
N TYR A 266 9.61 -8.43 -16.14
CA TYR A 266 9.49 -9.29 -17.32
C TYR A 266 8.10 -9.94 -17.34
N THR A 267 7.77 -10.66 -18.41
CA THR A 267 6.47 -11.32 -18.56
C THR A 267 6.45 -12.62 -17.77
N ASP A 268 5.62 -12.64 -16.73
CA ASP A 268 5.24 -13.85 -15.99
C ASP A 268 3.71 -13.82 -15.80
N ILE A 269 3.01 -14.37 -16.79
CA ILE A 269 1.53 -14.33 -16.88
C ILE A 269 0.97 -15.75 -16.89
N TYR A 270 -0.34 -15.85 -16.72
CA TYR A 270 -1.06 -17.10 -16.94
C TYR A 270 -2.15 -16.91 -17.97
N VAL A 271 -2.27 -17.86 -18.89
CA VAL A 271 -3.30 -17.90 -19.92
C VAL A 271 -4.07 -19.20 -19.81
N GLN A 272 -5.37 -19.15 -20.08
CA GLN A 272 -6.24 -20.32 -19.96
C GLN A 272 -7.26 -20.39 -21.09
N ASP A 273 -7.39 -21.58 -21.67
CA ASP A 273 -8.41 -21.91 -22.65
C ASP A 273 -9.49 -22.83 -22.03
N SER A 274 -10.34 -23.44 -22.85
CA SER A 274 -11.37 -24.37 -22.36
C SER A 274 -10.81 -25.72 -21.90
N SER A 275 -9.54 -26.02 -22.18
CA SER A 275 -8.88 -27.30 -21.95
C SER A 275 -7.97 -27.29 -20.71
N ALA A 276 -7.16 -26.25 -20.51
CA ALA A 276 -6.24 -26.09 -19.38
C ALA A 276 -5.73 -24.64 -19.27
N GLY A 277 -4.97 -24.34 -18.22
CA GLY A 277 -4.19 -23.11 -18.08
C GLY A 277 -2.68 -23.41 -18.11
N VAL A 278 -1.87 -22.41 -18.43
CA VAL A 278 -0.40 -22.53 -18.45
C VAL A 278 0.25 -21.19 -18.13
N ASN A 279 1.42 -21.26 -17.50
CA ASN A 279 2.28 -20.09 -17.33
C ASN A 279 2.94 -19.71 -18.66
N VAL A 280 3.09 -18.42 -18.91
CA VAL A 280 3.80 -17.92 -20.09
C VAL A 280 4.90 -16.98 -19.61
N PHE A 281 6.13 -17.32 -19.97
CA PHE A 281 7.34 -16.65 -19.52
C PHE A 281 8.11 -16.06 -20.72
N ALA A 282 8.44 -14.77 -20.61
CA ALA A 282 9.34 -14.11 -21.54
C ALA A 282 10.17 -13.05 -20.81
N TRP A 283 11.44 -12.88 -21.20
CA TRP A 283 12.33 -11.86 -20.63
C TRP A 283 11.94 -10.43 -21.00
N ASP A 284 11.04 -10.27 -21.97
CA ASP A 284 10.45 -9.00 -22.33
C ASP A 284 9.28 -8.65 -21.44
N THR A 285 9.08 -7.35 -21.23
CA THR A 285 7.84 -6.86 -20.63
C THR A 285 6.84 -6.61 -21.73
N MET A 286 5.58 -6.99 -21.53
CA MET A 286 4.49 -6.59 -22.41
C MET A 286 3.28 -6.28 -21.54
N HIS A 287 2.46 -5.33 -21.97
CA HIS A 287 1.34 -4.88 -21.17
C HIS A 287 0.06 -5.65 -21.52
N LEU A 288 -0.27 -6.67 -20.74
CA LEU A 288 -1.49 -7.45 -20.89
C LEU A 288 -2.40 -7.29 -19.68
N GLU A 289 -3.69 -7.16 -19.92
CA GLU A 289 -4.72 -6.99 -18.91
C GLU A 289 -5.52 -8.28 -18.67
N LEU A 290 -6.21 -8.33 -17.53
CA LEU A 290 -7.12 -9.44 -17.22
C LEU A 290 -8.19 -9.59 -18.31
N GLY A 291 -8.36 -10.81 -18.80
CA GLY A 291 -9.38 -11.12 -19.79
C GLY A 291 -8.92 -10.88 -21.23
N ASP A 292 -7.71 -10.38 -21.47
CA ASP A 292 -7.20 -10.28 -22.82
C ASP A 292 -7.06 -11.66 -23.46
N SER A 293 -7.53 -11.79 -24.70
CA SER A 293 -7.35 -13.00 -25.52
C SER A 293 -6.07 -12.87 -26.30
N VAL A 294 -5.18 -13.84 -26.13
CA VAL A 294 -3.85 -13.84 -26.75
C VAL A 294 -3.57 -15.11 -27.52
N MET A 295 -2.74 -14.99 -28.54
CA MET A 295 -2.02 -16.08 -29.18
C MET A 295 -0.60 -16.09 -28.63
N VAL A 296 -0.10 -17.27 -28.26
CA VAL A 296 1.24 -17.45 -27.68
C VAL A 296 1.96 -18.51 -28.49
N SER A 297 3.12 -18.15 -29.03
CA SER A 297 4.04 -19.06 -29.71
C SER A 297 5.36 -19.12 -28.93
N GLY A 298 5.77 -20.30 -28.48
CA GLY A 298 6.98 -20.46 -27.65
C GLY A 298 7.36 -21.94 -27.47
N GLN A 299 8.34 -22.22 -26.62
CA GLN A 299 8.76 -23.59 -26.30
C GLN A 299 8.11 -24.08 -25.01
N VAL A 300 7.67 -25.33 -24.99
CA VAL A 300 7.27 -25.98 -23.73
C VAL A 300 8.53 -26.19 -22.89
N ASP A 301 8.53 -25.67 -21.68
CA ASP A 301 9.63 -25.73 -20.72
C ASP A 301 9.11 -26.14 -19.34
N GLN A 302 10.03 -26.43 -18.43
CA GLN A 302 9.70 -26.75 -17.05
C GLN A 302 10.65 -26.05 -16.08
N TYR A 303 10.07 -25.28 -15.17
CA TYR A 303 10.78 -24.60 -14.11
C TYR A 303 10.30 -25.06 -12.74
N ARG A 304 11.16 -25.80 -12.01
CA ARG A 304 10.85 -26.25 -10.64
C ARG A 304 9.55 -27.06 -10.54
N GLY A 305 9.29 -27.91 -11.52
CA GLY A 305 8.06 -28.72 -11.62
C GLY A 305 6.96 -28.05 -12.42
N LYS A 306 6.84 -26.71 -12.35
CA LYS A 306 5.88 -25.93 -13.12
C LYS A 306 6.14 -26.03 -14.61
N THR A 307 5.15 -26.44 -15.39
CA THR A 307 5.18 -26.37 -16.86
C THR A 307 4.88 -24.96 -17.34
N GLU A 308 5.69 -24.45 -18.28
CA GLU A 308 5.54 -23.11 -18.83
C GLU A 308 5.76 -23.10 -20.35
N VAL A 309 5.22 -22.07 -21.02
CA VAL A 309 5.62 -21.73 -22.39
C VAL A 309 6.64 -20.61 -22.31
N SER A 310 7.91 -20.94 -22.54
CA SER A 310 9.04 -20.03 -22.45
C SER A 310 9.46 -19.48 -23.82
N SER A 311 10.30 -18.44 -23.82
CA SER A 311 10.71 -17.71 -25.04
C SER A 311 9.51 -17.30 -25.89
N ALA A 312 8.42 -16.90 -25.22
CA ALA A 312 7.14 -16.68 -25.85
C ALA A 312 7.08 -15.38 -26.67
N SER A 313 6.62 -15.48 -27.91
CA SER A 313 6.07 -14.37 -28.68
C SER A 313 4.55 -14.35 -28.48
N ILE A 314 4.01 -13.19 -28.12
CA ILE A 314 2.62 -13.05 -27.70
C ILE A 314 1.95 -11.99 -28.55
N THR A 315 0.87 -12.39 -29.22
CA THR A 315 0.05 -11.50 -30.04
C THR A 315 -1.31 -11.31 -29.39
N MET A 316 -1.69 -10.06 -29.16
CA MET A 316 -3.05 -9.71 -28.73
C MET A 316 -4.06 -10.00 -29.84
N LEU A 317 -5.09 -10.80 -29.53
CA LEU A 317 -6.18 -11.12 -30.45
C LEU A 317 -7.42 -10.26 -30.20
N GLU A 318 -7.83 -10.13 -28.94
CA GLU A 318 -9.03 -9.38 -28.55
C GLU A 318 -8.93 -8.94 -27.08
N PRO A 319 -9.10 -7.64 -26.74
CA PRO A 319 -9.02 -7.18 -25.37
C PRO A 319 -10.29 -7.47 -24.57
N GLY A 320 -10.16 -7.58 -23.24
CA GLY A 320 -11.29 -7.47 -22.30
C GLY A 320 -12.39 -8.54 -22.40
N ARG A 321 -12.03 -9.78 -22.72
CA ARG A 321 -12.96 -10.92 -22.67
C ARG A 321 -13.33 -11.28 -21.25
N SER A 322 -14.37 -12.11 -21.09
CA SER A 322 -14.69 -12.69 -19.80
C SER A 322 -13.58 -13.65 -19.35
N VAL A 323 -12.97 -13.37 -18.19
CA VAL A 323 -12.03 -14.28 -17.53
C VAL A 323 -12.70 -15.64 -17.26
N PRO A 324 -12.00 -16.77 -17.47
CA PRO A 324 -12.49 -18.11 -17.13
C PRO A 324 -13.00 -18.17 -15.69
N LYS A 325 -14.10 -18.93 -15.47
CA LYS A 325 -14.61 -19.14 -14.12
C LYS A 325 -13.63 -20.02 -13.34
N PRO A 326 -13.26 -19.64 -12.09
CA PRO A 326 -12.34 -20.45 -11.31
C PRO A 326 -12.88 -21.86 -11.04
N ARG A 327 -12.04 -22.87 -11.27
CA ARG A 327 -12.34 -24.27 -10.94
C ARG A 327 -12.39 -24.44 -9.42
N VAL A 328 -13.44 -25.08 -8.91
CA VAL A 328 -13.52 -25.37 -7.48
C VAL A 328 -12.64 -26.56 -7.18
N LEU A 329 -11.70 -26.39 -6.26
CA LEU A 329 -10.87 -27.47 -5.72
C LEU A 329 -10.96 -27.49 -4.19
N THR A 330 -10.58 -28.62 -3.63
CA THR A 330 -10.28 -28.82 -2.21
C THR A 330 -8.78 -28.64 -1.94
N CYS A 331 -8.39 -28.44 -0.68
CA CYS A 331 -6.96 -28.35 -0.32
C CYS A 331 -6.20 -29.63 -0.68
N ALA A 332 -6.82 -30.82 -0.54
CA ALA A 332 -6.19 -32.07 -0.96
C ALA A 332 -5.93 -32.14 -2.47
N GLU A 333 -6.84 -31.60 -3.30
CA GLU A 333 -6.66 -31.57 -4.77
C GLU A 333 -5.60 -30.55 -5.21
N ILE A 334 -5.38 -29.47 -4.46
CA ILE A 334 -4.27 -28.54 -4.71
C ILE A 334 -2.92 -29.27 -4.65
N ASN A 335 -2.77 -30.23 -3.75
CA ASN A 335 -1.53 -30.99 -3.54
C ASN A 335 -1.31 -32.12 -4.56
N SER A 336 -1.87 -32.01 -5.77
CA SER A 336 -1.75 -33.00 -6.84
C SER A 336 -1.47 -32.34 -8.18
N GLU A 337 -0.96 -33.09 -9.16
CA GLU A 337 -0.56 -32.57 -10.47
C GLU A 337 -1.69 -31.88 -11.28
N PRO A 338 -2.92 -32.43 -11.39
CA PRO A 338 -3.94 -31.91 -12.29
C PRO A 338 -4.28 -30.42 -12.07
N TYR A 339 -4.63 -29.73 -13.14
CA TYR A 339 -5.05 -28.32 -13.14
C TYR A 339 -3.96 -27.31 -12.77
N GLU A 340 -2.68 -27.67 -12.88
CA GLU A 340 -1.61 -26.68 -12.86
C GLU A 340 -1.85 -25.60 -13.93
N GLY A 341 -1.56 -24.34 -13.59
CA GLY A 341 -1.76 -23.19 -14.46
C GLY A 341 -3.21 -22.69 -14.56
N GLU A 342 -4.19 -23.44 -14.06
CA GLU A 342 -5.59 -23.00 -14.06
C GLU A 342 -5.91 -22.02 -12.94
N LEU A 343 -6.85 -21.12 -13.22
CA LEU A 343 -7.51 -20.31 -12.20
C LEU A 343 -8.43 -21.21 -11.36
N VAL A 344 -8.16 -21.28 -10.06
CA VAL A 344 -8.86 -22.15 -9.11
C VAL A 344 -9.47 -21.34 -7.96
N LYS A 345 -10.40 -21.95 -7.24
CA LYS A 345 -10.95 -21.42 -6.00
C LYS A 345 -11.11 -22.50 -4.94
N LEU A 346 -10.73 -22.14 -3.71
CA LEU A 346 -10.96 -22.92 -2.50
C LEU A 346 -12.08 -22.27 -1.70
N VAL A 347 -13.07 -23.05 -1.25
CA VAL A 347 -14.25 -22.53 -0.55
C VAL A 347 -14.22 -22.95 0.90
N GLY A 348 -14.29 -21.97 1.81
CA GLY A 348 -14.38 -22.24 3.24
C GLY A 348 -13.03 -22.65 3.84
N VAL A 349 -11.94 -22.12 3.31
CA VAL A 349 -10.58 -22.31 3.87
C VAL A 349 -10.34 -21.35 5.02
N ALA A 350 -9.50 -21.72 5.97
CA ALA A 350 -8.98 -20.85 7.01
C ALA A 350 -7.45 -20.84 6.99
N THR A 351 -6.82 -19.80 7.54
CA THR A 351 -5.37 -19.76 7.77
C THR A 351 -5.09 -19.32 9.20
N THR A 352 -4.01 -19.82 9.78
CA THR A 352 -3.49 -19.33 11.07
C THR A 352 -2.68 -18.05 10.93
N ALA A 353 -2.35 -17.66 9.69
CA ALA A 353 -1.64 -16.43 9.40
C ALA A 353 -2.53 -15.23 9.70
N PHE A 354 -2.08 -14.35 10.59
CA PHE A 354 -2.80 -13.12 10.87
C PHE A 354 -2.46 -12.01 9.85
N LEU A 355 -1.17 -11.86 9.51
CA LEU A 355 -0.66 -10.89 8.53
C LEU A 355 0.08 -11.61 7.40
N LEU A 356 -0.28 -11.28 6.16
CA LEU A 356 0.39 -11.77 4.96
C LEU A 356 1.55 -10.86 4.58
N THR A 357 2.72 -11.45 4.31
CA THR A 357 3.91 -10.77 3.79
C THR A 357 4.29 -11.39 2.45
N GLY A 358 4.94 -10.62 1.59
CA GLY A 358 5.46 -11.11 0.32
C GLY A 358 6.55 -12.17 0.48
N GLU A 359 6.86 -12.84 -0.62
CA GLU A 359 7.81 -13.94 -0.71
C GLU A 359 7.59 -15.06 0.31
N LYS A 360 6.35 -15.35 0.71
CA LYS A 360 6.07 -16.34 1.76
C LYS A 360 4.92 -17.30 1.47
N ASN A 361 5.07 -18.52 1.99
CA ASN A 361 4.04 -19.55 1.98
C ASN A 361 3.30 -19.63 3.30
N TYR A 362 1.98 -19.77 3.23
CA TYR A 362 1.07 -19.88 4.36
C TYR A 362 0.15 -21.09 4.21
N PRO A 363 -0.01 -21.92 5.25
CA PRO A 363 -0.99 -22.99 5.20
C PRO A 363 -2.41 -22.42 5.17
N VAL A 364 -3.23 -23.00 4.31
CA VAL A 364 -4.68 -22.83 4.27
C VAL A 364 -5.35 -24.18 4.45
N ASP A 365 -6.31 -24.28 5.36
CA ASP A 365 -6.93 -25.53 5.78
C ASP A 365 -8.41 -25.57 5.38
N ASP A 366 -8.84 -26.69 4.81
CA ASP A 366 -10.26 -27.04 4.66
C ASP A 366 -10.55 -28.40 5.32
N GLN A 367 -11.72 -28.98 5.03
CA GLN A 367 -12.13 -30.27 5.60
C GLN A 367 -11.34 -31.47 5.05
N THR A 368 -10.59 -31.29 3.96
CA THR A 368 -9.81 -32.33 3.27
C THR A 368 -8.33 -32.32 3.65
N GLY A 369 -7.83 -31.22 4.19
CA GLY A 369 -6.46 -31.07 4.68
C GLY A 369 -5.92 -29.65 4.49
N SER A 370 -4.60 -29.54 4.47
CA SER A 370 -3.87 -28.28 4.29
C SER A 370 -3.34 -28.16 2.86
N ALA A 371 -3.38 -26.96 2.29
CA ALA A 371 -2.66 -26.57 1.07
C ALA A 371 -1.80 -25.35 1.34
N MET A 372 -0.84 -25.05 0.46
CA MET A 372 0.00 -23.86 0.59
C MET A 372 -0.56 -22.72 -0.26
N MET A 373 -0.82 -21.58 0.38
CA MET A 373 -1.07 -20.30 -0.27
C MET A 373 0.25 -19.51 -0.34
N ARG A 374 0.65 -19.15 -1.56
CA ARG A 374 1.89 -18.43 -1.86
C ARG A 374 1.60 -16.97 -2.11
N ILE A 375 2.17 -16.10 -1.28
CA ILE A 375 2.06 -14.64 -1.44
C ILE A 375 3.34 -14.14 -2.11
N ASP A 376 3.16 -13.60 -3.30
CA ASP A 376 4.20 -12.97 -4.09
C ASP A 376 4.36 -11.49 -3.68
N ASP A 377 5.61 -11.01 -3.58
CA ASP A 377 5.92 -9.65 -3.11
C ASP A 377 5.61 -8.56 -4.16
N ASP A 378 5.52 -8.93 -5.43
CA ASP A 378 5.14 -7.99 -6.50
C ASP A 378 3.62 -7.72 -6.54
N THR A 379 2.81 -8.48 -5.76
CA THR A 379 1.36 -8.25 -5.66
C THR A 379 1.01 -7.12 -4.68
N GLU A 380 -0.25 -6.67 -4.69
CA GLU A 380 -0.79 -5.76 -3.68
C GLU A 380 -1.15 -6.43 -2.33
N ILE A 381 -0.99 -7.76 -2.22
CA ILE A 381 -1.45 -8.55 -1.08
C ILE A 381 -0.59 -8.38 0.20
N PRO A 382 0.75 -8.18 0.15
CA PRO A 382 1.54 -7.92 1.35
C PRO A 382 0.92 -6.82 2.23
N GLY A 383 0.83 -7.08 3.54
CA GLY A 383 0.14 -6.25 4.51
C GLY A 383 -1.37 -6.55 4.66
N LEU A 384 -1.92 -7.55 3.95
CA LEU A 384 -3.31 -7.99 4.15
C LEU A 384 -3.46 -8.69 5.51
N ILE A 385 -4.48 -8.29 6.26
CA ILE A 385 -4.83 -8.89 7.56
C ILE A 385 -5.97 -9.89 7.35
N CYS A 386 -5.69 -11.15 7.67
CA CYS A 386 -6.64 -12.25 7.53
C CYS A 386 -7.69 -12.24 8.65
N VAL A 387 -8.87 -12.76 8.36
CA VAL A 387 -9.86 -13.11 9.40
C VAL A 387 -9.50 -14.45 10.03
N SER A 388 -9.92 -14.67 11.28
CA SER A 388 -9.84 -15.98 11.94
C SER A 388 -10.90 -16.97 11.46
N ASP A 389 -11.93 -16.49 10.77
CA ASP A 389 -13.00 -17.28 10.15
C ASP A 389 -12.56 -17.90 8.81
N THR A 390 -13.43 -18.74 8.24
CA THR A 390 -13.23 -19.25 6.89
C THR A 390 -13.58 -18.22 5.81
N PHE A 391 -12.90 -18.31 4.67
CA PHE A 391 -13.09 -17.48 3.48
C PHE A 391 -13.04 -18.31 2.19
N THR A 392 -13.44 -17.71 1.06
CA THR A 392 -13.14 -18.23 -0.27
C THR A 392 -11.87 -17.56 -0.77
N LEU A 393 -10.94 -18.38 -1.27
CA LEU A 393 -9.67 -17.96 -1.85
C LEU A 393 -9.69 -18.28 -3.35
N VAL A 394 -9.34 -17.31 -4.18
CA VAL A 394 -9.11 -17.47 -5.62
C VAL A 394 -7.62 -17.32 -5.90
N GLY A 395 -7.10 -18.02 -6.91
CA GLY A 395 -5.72 -17.89 -7.31
C GLY A 395 -5.38 -18.87 -8.41
N VAL A 396 -4.16 -18.82 -8.91
CA VAL A 396 -3.67 -19.81 -9.87
C VAL A 396 -3.03 -20.97 -9.12
N LYS A 397 -3.34 -22.20 -9.53
CA LYS A 397 -2.64 -23.38 -9.04
C LYS A 397 -1.28 -23.48 -9.74
N CYS A 398 -0.22 -23.63 -8.97
CA CYS A 398 1.16 -23.62 -9.45
C CYS A 398 2.01 -24.62 -8.63
N GLN A 399 3.24 -24.88 -9.07
CA GLN A 399 4.21 -25.69 -8.38
C GLN A 399 5.56 -24.97 -8.23
N TYR A 400 6.23 -25.19 -7.11
CA TYR A 400 7.64 -24.84 -6.91
C TYR A 400 8.34 -25.93 -6.10
N ALA A 401 8.82 -26.96 -6.79
CA ALA A 401 9.55 -28.07 -6.20
C ALA A 401 11.01 -27.67 -5.92
N TYR A 402 11.48 -27.90 -4.69
CA TYR A 402 12.88 -27.66 -4.33
C TYR A 402 13.79 -28.79 -4.85
N ASP A 403 13.29 -30.03 -4.83
CA ASP A 403 13.95 -31.17 -5.46
C ASP A 403 13.69 -31.12 -6.97
N THR A 404 14.75 -31.01 -7.77
CA THR A 404 14.65 -30.96 -9.23
C THR A 404 14.64 -32.35 -9.88
N ILE A 405 14.67 -33.42 -9.08
CA ILE A 405 14.64 -34.81 -9.53
C ILE A 405 13.27 -35.43 -9.22
N ASN A 406 12.75 -35.22 -8.00
CA ASN A 406 11.42 -35.68 -7.61
C ASN A 406 10.44 -34.51 -7.54
N LEU A 407 9.75 -34.26 -8.64
CA LEU A 407 8.83 -33.12 -8.79
C LEU A 407 7.44 -33.39 -8.19
N ASN A 408 7.35 -34.08 -7.05
CA ASN A 408 6.07 -34.51 -6.47
C ASN A 408 5.58 -33.64 -5.29
N ASP A 409 6.24 -32.51 -5.04
CA ASP A 409 5.95 -31.59 -3.95
C ASP A 409 5.87 -30.13 -4.44
N GLY A 410 5.72 -29.19 -3.50
CA GLY A 410 5.78 -27.76 -3.83
C GLY A 410 4.53 -27.18 -4.50
N TYR A 411 3.42 -27.92 -4.58
CA TYR A 411 2.16 -27.37 -5.09
C TYR A 411 1.60 -26.27 -4.18
N GLN A 412 1.05 -25.24 -4.80
CA GLN A 412 0.60 -24.04 -4.14
C GLN A 412 -0.52 -23.35 -4.93
N ILE A 413 -1.31 -22.53 -4.23
CA ILE A 413 -2.23 -21.56 -4.83
C ILE A 413 -1.64 -20.16 -4.68
N MET A 414 -1.58 -19.42 -5.78
CA MET A 414 -1.07 -18.04 -5.83
C MET A 414 -2.24 -17.07 -6.07
N PRO A 415 -2.77 -16.40 -5.03
CA PRO A 415 -3.72 -15.30 -5.21
C PRO A 415 -3.05 -14.13 -5.92
N ARG A 416 -3.84 -13.40 -6.72
CA ARG A 416 -3.38 -12.34 -7.62
C ARG A 416 -3.63 -10.96 -7.04
N PHE A 417 -4.75 -10.81 -6.34
CA PHE A 417 -5.24 -9.53 -5.81
C PHE A 417 -5.81 -9.68 -4.40
N ARG A 418 -5.97 -8.57 -3.68
CA ARG A 418 -6.70 -8.59 -2.39
C ARG A 418 -8.16 -9.02 -2.56
N SER A 419 -8.75 -8.74 -3.73
CA SER A 419 -10.10 -9.18 -4.08
C SER A 419 -10.26 -10.69 -4.29
N ASP A 420 -9.15 -11.44 -4.38
CA ASP A 420 -9.20 -12.90 -4.43
C ASP A 420 -9.55 -13.53 -3.06
N PHE A 421 -9.59 -12.73 -1.99
CA PHE A 421 -10.09 -13.10 -0.67
C PHE A 421 -11.53 -12.62 -0.50
N SER A 422 -12.49 -13.52 -0.28
CA SER A 422 -13.90 -13.12 -0.14
C SER A 422 -14.19 -12.27 1.11
N ARG A 423 -13.32 -12.36 2.13
CA ARG A 423 -13.41 -11.64 3.41
C ARG A 423 -12.00 -11.40 3.94
N THR A 424 -11.76 -10.21 4.48
CA THR A 424 -10.52 -9.83 5.18
C THR A 424 -10.87 -9.09 6.46
N ALA A 425 -9.91 -8.94 7.37
CA ALA A 425 -10.15 -8.18 8.60
C ALA A 425 -10.36 -6.68 8.34
N GLU A 426 -9.92 -6.19 7.18
CA GLU A 426 -10.20 -4.83 6.69
C GLU A 426 -11.70 -4.61 6.38
N GLY A 427 -12.47 -5.70 6.23
CA GLY A 427 -13.93 -5.65 6.09
C GLY A 427 -14.69 -5.54 7.42
N LEU A 428 -14.00 -5.57 8.56
CA LEU A 428 -14.64 -5.36 9.87
C LEU A 428 -15.24 -3.95 9.97
N LEU A 429 -16.38 -3.85 10.67
CA LEU A 429 -17.01 -2.57 10.97
C LEU A 429 -16.04 -1.70 11.77
N LEU A 430 -15.78 -0.48 11.28
CA LEU A 430 -15.04 0.53 12.02
C LEU A 430 -15.86 0.95 13.24
N ARG A 431 -15.28 0.79 14.43
CA ARG A 431 -15.87 1.16 15.72
C ARG A 431 -15.17 2.38 16.29
N THR A 432 -15.91 3.18 17.05
CA THR A 432 -15.27 4.18 17.91
C THR A 432 -14.61 3.48 19.09
N ILE A 433 -13.57 4.08 19.64
CA ILE A 433 -12.84 3.48 20.75
C ILE A 433 -13.73 3.35 21.99
N ALA A 434 -14.63 4.30 22.26
CA ALA A 434 -15.61 4.18 23.34
C ALA A 434 -16.60 3.01 23.16
N GLN A 435 -16.87 2.56 21.93
CA GLN A 435 -17.67 1.36 21.72
C GLN A 435 -16.88 0.11 22.09
N VAL A 436 -15.60 0.06 21.74
CA VAL A 436 -14.70 -1.05 22.07
C VAL A 436 -14.53 -1.19 23.57
N GLN A 437 -14.34 -0.07 24.27
CA GLN A 437 -14.21 0.01 25.72
C GLN A 437 -15.51 -0.14 26.51
N LYS A 438 -16.67 -0.23 25.85
CA LYS A 438 -17.96 -0.23 26.54
C LYS A 438 -18.02 -1.41 27.55
N PRO A 439 -18.18 -1.15 28.86
CA PRO A 439 -18.29 -2.23 29.83
C PRO A 439 -19.57 -3.05 29.67
N GLY A 440 -19.49 -4.32 30.05
CA GLY A 440 -20.60 -5.26 30.14
C GLY A 440 -21.42 -5.07 31.41
N ASP A 441 -22.15 -6.12 31.78
CA ASP A 441 -23.10 -6.06 32.91
C ASP A 441 -22.39 -5.93 34.28
N ASP A 442 -21.10 -6.28 34.37
CA ASP A 442 -20.28 -6.08 35.57
C ASP A 442 -19.78 -4.63 35.75
N GLY A 443 -19.92 -3.80 34.71
CA GLY A 443 -19.54 -2.40 34.72
C GLY A 443 -18.04 -2.12 34.51
N VAL A 444 -17.22 -3.15 34.27
CA VAL A 444 -15.77 -3.02 34.04
C VAL A 444 -15.28 -3.78 32.81
N THR A 445 -15.74 -5.01 32.58
CA THR A 445 -15.18 -5.85 31.51
C THR A 445 -15.75 -5.44 30.15
N PRO A 446 -14.93 -5.19 29.12
CA PRO A 446 -15.41 -4.77 27.81
C PRO A 446 -16.35 -5.80 27.16
N VAL A 447 -17.46 -5.35 26.58
CA VAL A 447 -18.39 -6.24 25.84
C VAL A 447 -17.75 -6.93 24.62
N PHE A 448 -16.61 -6.40 24.15
CA PHE A 448 -15.86 -6.95 23.03
C PHE A 448 -14.68 -7.82 23.45
N LEU A 449 -14.53 -8.16 24.74
CA LEU A 449 -13.45 -9.03 25.21
C LEU A 449 -13.35 -10.29 24.33
N ASP A 450 -12.13 -10.65 23.97
CA ASP A 450 -11.76 -11.73 23.06
C ASP A 450 -12.20 -11.59 21.58
N SER A 451 -12.84 -10.50 21.20
CA SER A 451 -13.30 -10.25 19.82
C SER A 451 -12.29 -9.41 19.02
N LEU A 452 -12.18 -9.68 17.71
CA LEU A 452 -11.48 -8.78 16.79
C LEU A 452 -12.28 -7.51 16.55
N VAL A 453 -11.62 -6.36 16.66
CA VAL A 453 -12.17 -5.03 16.39
C VAL A 453 -11.30 -4.28 15.40
N ARG A 454 -11.89 -3.27 14.75
CA ARG A 454 -11.21 -2.31 13.90
C ARG A 454 -11.50 -0.91 14.43
N VAL A 455 -10.45 -0.15 14.75
CA VAL A 455 -10.53 1.21 15.28
C VAL A 455 -9.55 2.13 14.58
N HIS A 456 -9.87 3.42 14.57
CA HIS A 456 -8.95 4.49 14.20
C HIS A 456 -8.65 5.32 15.45
N GLY A 457 -7.43 5.82 15.56
CA GLY A 457 -7.07 6.73 16.65
C GLY A 457 -5.73 7.40 16.42
N ARG A 458 -5.55 8.56 17.05
CA ARG A 458 -4.32 9.35 16.96
C ARG A 458 -3.41 9.05 18.14
N ILE A 459 -2.11 8.89 17.90
CA ILE A 459 -1.12 8.60 18.96
C ILE A 459 -1.17 9.70 20.03
N THR A 460 -1.56 9.33 21.25
CA THR A 460 -1.54 10.17 22.45
C THR A 460 -0.44 9.76 23.41
N GLY A 461 -0.10 8.47 23.47
CA GLY A 461 0.99 7.92 24.28
C GLY A 461 2.04 7.24 23.40
N PRO A 462 3.26 7.80 23.29
CA PRO A 462 4.28 7.29 22.36
C PRO A 462 4.91 5.97 22.84
N ALA A 463 5.27 5.10 21.92
CA ALA A 463 5.76 3.76 22.23
C ALA A 463 7.05 3.73 23.07
N SER A 464 7.97 4.67 22.82
CA SER A 464 9.21 4.87 23.60
C SER A 464 8.96 5.11 25.09
N THR A 465 7.79 5.64 25.45
CA THR A 465 7.43 5.92 26.83
C THR A 465 6.78 4.71 27.51
N PHE A 466 5.85 4.05 26.82
CA PHE A 466 4.98 3.04 27.43
C PHE A 466 5.43 1.59 27.22
N THR A 467 6.46 1.37 26.40
CA THR A 467 7.06 0.05 26.22
C THR A 467 7.98 -0.30 27.41
N ILE A 468 7.63 -1.36 28.15
CA ILE A 468 8.41 -1.89 29.31
C ILE A 468 9.10 -3.24 28.97
N GLY A 469 8.83 -3.81 27.79
CA GLY A 469 9.39 -5.08 27.33
C GLY A 469 9.73 -5.09 25.83
N SER A 470 9.71 -6.27 25.21
CA SER A 470 9.93 -6.40 23.75
C SER A 470 8.71 -6.00 22.93
N SER A 471 7.50 -6.23 23.46
CA SER A 471 6.24 -5.87 22.81
C SER A 471 6.00 -4.38 22.95
N LYS A 472 5.77 -3.70 21.83
CA LYS A 472 5.45 -2.27 21.82
C LYS A 472 4.10 -2.02 22.47
N SER A 473 4.02 -0.98 23.28
CA SER A 473 2.77 -0.45 23.84
C SER A 473 2.71 1.03 23.51
N CYS A 474 1.61 1.47 22.90
CA CYS A 474 1.32 2.88 22.65
C CYS A 474 -0.17 3.15 22.90
N TYR A 475 -0.53 4.40 23.10
CA TYR A 475 -1.92 4.80 23.30
C TYR A 475 -2.39 5.63 22.11
N ILE A 476 -3.57 5.29 21.59
CA ILE A 476 -4.26 6.07 20.58
C ILE A 476 -5.57 6.61 21.14
N GLU A 477 -6.05 7.73 20.64
CA GLU A 477 -7.32 8.33 21.03
C GLU A 477 -8.08 8.84 19.80
N ASP A 478 -9.39 8.58 19.77
CA ASP A 478 -10.32 9.18 18.84
C ASP A 478 -11.16 10.27 19.55
N GLU A 479 -12.15 10.83 18.89
CA GLU A 479 -13.00 11.87 19.50
C GLU A 479 -13.82 11.36 20.70
N THR A 480 -13.88 10.05 20.92
CA THR A 480 -14.72 9.40 21.93
C THR A 480 -13.92 8.95 23.15
N GLN A 481 -12.80 8.23 22.98
CA GLN A 481 -11.99 7.71 24.07
C GLN A 481 -10.59 7.27 23.60
N GLY A 482 -9.63 7.14 24.51
CA GLY A 482 -8.33 6.51 24.27
C GLY A 482 -8.38 4.99 24.33
N ILE A 483 -7.37 4.27 23.86
CA ILE A 483 -7.14 2.83 24.12
C ILE A 483 -5.66 2.49 24.02
N ASN A 484 -5.20 1.53 24.82
CA ASN A 484 -3.86 0.96 24.68
C ASN A 484 -3.82 0.01 23.48
N VAL A 485 -2.76 0.10 22.69
CA VAL A 485 -2.44 -0.81 21.58
C VAL A 485 -1.17 -1.55 21.95
N TYR A 486 -1.28 -2.88 22.11
CA TYR A 486 -0.22 -3.70 22.68
C TYR A 486 0.20 -4.84 21.75
N GLY A 487 1.48 -4.87 21.39
CA GLY A 487 2.05 -5.98 20.63
C GLY A 487 1.51 -6.16 19.21
N CYS A 488 0.76 -5.19 18.66
CA CYS A 488 0.31 -5.24 17.28
C CYS A 488 1.48 -5.13 16.30
N SER A 489 1.43 -5.93 15.23
CA SER A 489 2.38 -5.89 14.11
C SER A 489 2.15 -4.65 13.23
N TYR A 490 3.19 -4.19 12.55
CA TYR A 490 3.14 -3.03 11.65
C TYR A 490 4.26 -3.12 10.62
N ASN A 491 4.16 -2.36 9.52
CA ASN A 491 5.21 -2.27 8.51
C ASN A 491 6.44 -1.55 9.09
N SER A 492 7.64 -2.06 8.81
CA SER A 492 8.89 -1.47 9.33
C SER A 492 9.08 0.01 8.91
N GLY A 493 8.57 0.39 7.74
CA GLY A 493 8.54 1.79 7.28
C GLY A 493 7.74 2.72 8.20
N ASP A 494 6.74 2.21 8.91
CA ASP A 494 5.86 2.99 9.79
C ASP A 494 6.40 3.09 11.23
N GLU A 495 7.47 2.37 11.59
CA GLU A 495 7.94 2.25 12.98
C GLU A 495 8.21 3.61 13.65
N HIS A 496 8.76 4.56 12.91
CA HIS A 496 9.08 5.90 13.40
C HIS A 496 7.85 6.74 13.80
N PHE A 497 6.66 6.38 13.31
CA PHE A 497 5.42 7.06 13.65
C PHE A 497 4.84 6.64 15.01
N LEU A 498 5.30 5.53 15.60
CA LEU A 498 4.87 5.08 16.93
C LEU A 498 5.22 6.06 18.06
N ASP A 499 6.19 6.94 17.81
CA ASP A 499 6.63 7.99 18.74
C ASP A 499 6.16 9.40 18.32
N SER A 500 5.39 9.50 17.24
CA SER A 500 4.95 10.77 16.68
C SER A 500 3.51 11.08 17.11
N LEU A 501 3.36 12.00 18.07
CA LEU A 501 2.04 12.39 18.60
C LEU A 501 1.12 12.92 17.49
N GLY A 502 -0.15 12.52 17.53
CA GLY A 502 -1.18 13.00 16.62
C GLY A 502 -1.21 12.30 15.26
N ILE A 503 -0.32 11.36 14.97
CA ILE A 503 -0.40 10.50 13.79
C ILE A 503 -1.57 9.54 13.93
N GLU A 504 -2.36 9.39 12.88
CA GLU A 504 -3.54 8.53 12.89
C GLU A 504 -3.22 7.13 12.38
N TRP A 505 -3.60 6.14 13.18
CA TRP A 505 -3.41 4.74 12.90
C TRP A 505 -4.75 4.03 12.80
N GLU A 506 -4.83 3.10 11.85
CA GLU A 506 -5.81 2.04 11.89
C GLU A 506 -5.24 0.85 12.64
N VAL A 507 -6.02 0.32 13.58
CA VAL A 507 -5.67 -0.87 14.36
C VAL A 507 -6.76 -1.91 14.17
N ILE A 508 -6.35 -3.12 13.79
CA ILE A 508 -7.19 -4.30 13.78
C ILE A 508 -6.56 -5.32 14.72
N GLY A 509 -7.26 -5.67 15.78
CA GLY A 509 -6.73 -6.57 16.79
C GLY A 509 -7.79 -7.08 17.72
N LYS A 510 -7.39 -7.99 18.60
CA LYS A 510 -8.22 -8.62 19.61
C LYS A 510 -8.34 -7.69 20.81
N VAL A 511 -9.54 -7.54 21.38
CA VAL A 511 -9.71 -6.83 22.64
C VAL A 511 -9.28 -7.75 23.78
N THR A 512 -8.35 -7.28 24.60
CA THR A 512 -7.83 -7.97 25.79
C THR A 512 -7.89 -7.05 27.00
N GLU A 513 -7.60 -7.61 28.18
CA GLU A 513 -7.54 -6.88 29.43
C GLU A 513 -6.25 -7.25 30.16
N TYR A 514 -5.52 -6.25 30.65
CA TYR A 514 -4.29 -6.44 31.43
C TYR A 514 -4.39 -5.72 32.77
N ASN A 515 -4.65 -6.50 33.83
CA ASN A 515 -4.86 -5.97 35.19
C ASN A 515 -5.92 -4.85 35.20
N GLY A 516 -7.04 -5.13 34.54
CA GLY A 516 -8.16 -4.20 34.35
C GLY A 516 -8.05 -3.28 33.13
N LEU A 517 -6.85 -2.93 32.67
CA LEU A 517 -6.70 -2.01 31.54
C LEU A 517 -7.16 -2.68 30.23
N THR A 518 -8.12 -2.05 29.54
CA THR A 518 -8.56 -2.49 28.22
C THR A 518 -7.51 -2.19 27.13
N GLU A 519 -7.20 -3.17 26.29
CA GLU A 519 -6.25 -3.03 25.18
C GLU A 519 -6.73 -3.69 23.89
N VAL A 520 -6.24 -3.19 22.75
CA VAL A 520 -6.25 -3.91 21.48
C VAL A 520 -4.89 -4.55 21.28
N ALA A 521 -4.85 -5.88 21.24
CA ALA A 521 -3.64 -6.70 21.15
C ALA A 521 -3.74 -7.77 20.05
N ASP A 522 -2.70 -8.60 19.91
CA ASP A 522 -2.62 -9.72 18.94
C ASP A 522 -3.08 -9.31 17.52
N GLY A 523 -2.72 -8.09 17.14
CA GLY A 523 -3.29 -7.41 15.99
C GLY A 523 -2.24 -6.89 15.01
N ALA A 524 -2.69 -6.04 14.10
CA ALA A 524 -1.87 -5.27 13.19
C ALA A 524 -2.37 -3.84 13.13
N MET A 525 -1.45 -2.93 12.87
CA MET A 525 -1.73 -1.52 12.73
C MET A 525 -0.96 -0.92 11.56
N ARG A 526 -1.55 0.09 10.92
CA ARG A 526 -0.94 0.85 9.83
C ARG A 526 -1.28 2.32 9.94
N VAL A 527 -0.40 3.17 9.44
CA VAL A 527 -0.66 4.62 9.36
C VAL A 527 -1.70 4.88 8.27
N ILE A 528 -2.72 5.66 8.60
CA ILE A 528 -3.76 6.10 7.64
C ILE A 528 -3.72 7.61 7.37
N ASP A 529 -3.17 8.40 8.30
CA ASP A 529 -2.88 9.83 8.10
C ASP A 529 -1.58 10.19 8.83
N SER A 530 -0.55 10.53 8.04
CA SER A 530 0.76 10.95 8.56
C SER A 530 0.81 12.44 8.94
N ASN A 531 -0.29 13.19 8.78
CA ASN A 531 -0.38 14.55 9.29
C ASN A 531 -0.61 14.55 10.80
N ALA A 532 0.38 15.02 11.54
CA ALA A 532 0.31 15.10 12.99
C ALA A 532 -0.72 16.15 13.43
N VAL A 533 -1.82 15.68 14.02
CA VAL A 533 -2.83 16.52 14.69
C VAL A 533 -2.87 16.13 16.17
N PRO A 534 -2.19 16.87 17.06
CA PRO A 534 -2.13 16.52 18.48
C PRO A 534 -3.52 16.52 19.13
N VAL A 535 -3.82 15.45 19.86
CA VAL A 535 -5.03 15.37 20.70
C VAL A 535 -4.88 16.32 21.89
N VAL A 536 -5.91 17.14 22.13
CA VAL A 536 -5.94 18.08 23.24
C VAL A 536 -6.37 17.34 24.52
N PRO A 537 -5.59 17.40 25.61
CA PRO A 537 -5.96 16.74 26.86
C PRO A 537 -7.30 17.22 27.43
N ARG A 538 -8.15 16.27 27.86
CA ARG A 538 -9.44 16.52 28.50
C ARG A 538 -9.21 17.01 29.94
N PRO A 539 -9.78 18.15 30.36
CA PRO A 539 -9.65 18.60 31.75
C PRO A 539 -10.37 17.66 32.72
N LEU A 540 -9.66 17.16 33.74
CA LEU A 540 -10.29 16.42 34.83
C LEU A 540 -11.11 17.40 35.68
N PRO A 541 -12.43 17.18 35.86
CA PRO A 541 -13.25 18.04 36.71
C PRO A 541 -12.73 18.08 38.15
N TYR A 542 -13.06 19.15 38.85
CA TYR A 542 -12.75 19.23 40.28
C TYR A 542 -13.43 18.13 41.07
N ASN A 543 -12.72 17.57 42.05
CA ASN A 543 -13.22 16.54 42.95
C ASN A 543 -13.69 15.26 42.23
N ALA A 544 -13.29 15.08 40.97
CA ALA A 544 -13.48 13.85 40.24
C ALA A 544 -12.34 12.87 40.54
N SER A 545 -12.68 11.60 40.68
CA SER A 545 -11.72 10.49 40.64
C SER A 545 -11.45 10.10 39.19
N LEU A 546 -10.36 9.36 38.95
CA LEU A 546 -10.22 8.57 37.74
C LEU A 546 -11.18 7.38 37.81
N THR A 547 -11.71 6.97 36.66
CA THR A 547 -12.76 5.94 36.55
C THR A 547 -12.56 5.10 35.30
N GLU A 548 -13.24 3.97 35.25
CA GLU A 548 -13.35 3.09 34.08
C GLU A 548 -13.64 3.83 32.76
N GLY A 549 -14.65 4.70 32.75
CA GLY A 549 -15.02 5.46 31.54
C GLY A 549 -14.00 6.52 31.09
N MET A 550 -12.83 6.59 31.72
CA MET A 550 -11.72 7.46 31.34
C MET A 550 -10.49 6.67 30.94
N GLU A 551 -10.52 5.33 30.97
CA GLU A 551 -9.35 4.51 30.65
C GLU A 551 -8.74 4.90 29.30
N SER A 552 -7.42 5.01 29.28
CA SER A 552 -6.59 5.41 28.15
C SER A 552 -6.80 6.84 27.62
N ASP A 553 -7.72 7.64 28.19
CA ASP A 553 -7.89 9.04 27.81
C ASP A 553 -6.68 9.89 28.20
N LEU A 554 -6.30 10.82 27.32
CA LEU A 554 -5.38 11.88 27.64
C LEU A 554 -6.08 12.97 28.48
N VAL A 555 -5.71 13.06 29.75
CA VAL A 555 -6.33 13.95 30.74
C VAL A 555 -5.34 14.97 31.28
N ILE A 556 -5.82 16.17 31.65
CA ILE A 556 -5.04 17.20 32.34
C ILE A 556 -5.69 17.65 33.65
N VAL A 557 -4.87 17.77 34.69
CA VAL A 557 -5.30 18.15 36.05
C VAL A 557 -4.28 19.07 36.70
N VAL A 558 -4.75 19.99 37.56
CA VAL A 558 -3.91 20.75 38.49
C VAL A 558 -4.22 20.29 39.90
N GLY A 559 -3.20 19.94 40.68
CA GLY A 559 -3.38 19.47 42.04
C GLY A 559 -2.17 19.72 42.92
N ASP A 560 -2.41 19.63 44.23
CA ASP A 560 -1.38 19.80 45.25
C ASP A 560 -0.79 18.43 45.60
N VAL A 561 0.55 18.33 45.64
CA VAL A 561 1.27 17.10 45.98
C VAL A 561 1.09 16.79 47.47
N ILE A 562 0.35 15.72 47.77
CA ILE A 562 0.13 15.25 49.15
C ILE A 562 1.08 14.10 49.52
N GLU A 563 1.55 13.34 48.54
CA GLU A 563 2.61 12.35 48.72
C GLU A 563 3.69 12.58 47.65
N PRO A 564 4.96 12.80 48.06
CA PRO A 564 6.06 13.02 47.13
C PRO A 564 6.42 11.72 46.40
N ALA A 565 7.36 11.79 45.45
CA ALA A 565 7.73 10.65 44.63
C ALA A 565 8.31 9.50 45.44
N ILE A 566 7.64 8.35 45.41
CA ILE A 566 8.07 7.10 46.02
C ILE A 566 8.40 6.12 44.88
N LYS A 567 9.61 5.56 44.92
CA LYS A 567 10.05 4.56 43.94
C LYS A 567 9.13 3.33 44.02
N SER A 568 8.61 2.89 42.88
CA SER A 568 7.75 1.71 42.77
C SER A 568 7.96 1.03 41.42
N GLY A 569 8.44 -0.22 41.44
CA GLY A 569 8.80 -0.95 40.22
C GLY A 569 9.74 -0.15 39.31
N THR A 570 9.41 -0.08 38.03
CA THR A 570 10.13 0.65 36.96
C THR A 570 9.84 2.16 36.93
N GLY A 571 9.34 2.75 38.03
CA GLY A 571 8.92 4.14 38.05
C GLY A 571 8.78 4.71 39.45
N TYR A 572 7.97 5.75 39.56
CA TYR A 572 7.64 6.44 40.80
C TYR A 572 6.14 6.70 40.87
N ASN A 573 5.59 6.61 42.08
CA ASN A 573 4.24 7.05 42.37
C ASN A 573 4.30 8.37 43.14
N ILE A 574 3.48 9.34 42.74
CA ILE A 574 3.13 10.50 43.56
C ILE A 574 1.61 10.49 43.77
N THR A 575 1.16 11.19 44.80
CA THR A 575 -0.27 11.43 45.00
C THR A 575 -0.52 12.93 45.00
N ILE A 576 -1.39 13.38 44.09
CA ILE A 576 -1.87 14.76 44.02
C ILE A 576 -3.32 14.85 44.47
N LYS A 577 -3.76 16.03 44.87
CA LYS A 577 -5.15 16.27 45.24
C LYS A 577 -5.74 17.42 44.41
N ASN A 578 -6.86 17.15 43.74
CA ASN A 578 -7.70 18.15 43.06
C ASN A 578 -9.11 18.12 43.65
N GLY A 579 -9.23 18.24 44.97
CA GLY A 579 -10.48 18.11 45.71
C GLY A 579 -10.36 17.23 46.94
N THR A 580 -11.27 16.28 47.10
CA THR A 580 -11.29 15.26 48.15
C THR A 580 -10.54 13.99 47.75
N PRO A 581 -10.75 13.40 46.56
CA PRO A 581 -10.00 12.21 46.17
C PRO A 581 -8.52 12.56 45.95
N GLY A 582 -7.64 11.67 46.41
CA GLY A 582 -6.25 11.64 45.97
C GLY A 582 -6.17 10.96 44.62
N LEU A 583 -5.34 11.49 43.72
CA LEU A 583 -5.08 10.94 42.41
C LEU A 583 -3.65 10.43 42.39
N THR A 584 -3.49 9.14 42.12
CA THR A 584 -2.17 8.55 41.89
C THR A 584 -1.68 8.97 40.52
N VAL A 585 -0.46 9.51 40.46
CA VAL A 585 0.26 9.78 39.21
C VAL A 585 1.46 8.84 39.14
N ARG A 586 1.53 8.05 38.09
CA ARG A 586 2.57 7.05 37.83
C ARG A 586 3.56 7.60 36.82
N ILE A 587 4.77 7.91 37.29
CA ILE A 587 5.86 8.44 36.48
C ILE A 587 6.78 7.28 36.10
N GLY A 588 6.75 6.88 34.83
CA GLY A 588 7.67 5.85 34.30
C GLY A 588 9.10 6.37 34.15
N GLU A 589 10.09 5.48 34.22
CA GLU A 589 11.50 5.83 34.00
C GLU A 589 11.78 6.39 32.60
N ASN A 590 11.07 5.90 31.59
CA ASN A 590 11.25 6.31 30.19
C ASN A 590 10.69 7.71 29.88
N THR A 591 9.94 8.31 30.80
CA THR A 591 9.34 9.65 30.62
C THR A 591 10.38 10.79 30.61
N GLY A 592 11.58 10.53 31.15
CA GLY A 592 12.59 11.57 31.38
C GLY A 592 12.22 12.61 32.45
N ILE A 593 11.13 12.41 33.20
CA ILE A 593 10.68 13.35 34.24
C ILE A 593 11.59 13.21 35.48
N GLY A 594 12.31 14.28 35.82
CA GLY A 594 13.04 14.36 37.08
C GLY A 594 12.07 14.49 38.27
N VAL A 595 12.16 13.59 39.25
CA VAL A 595 11.20 13.55 40.37
C VAL A 595 11.65 14.25 41.66
N SER A 596 12.94 14.61 41.76
CA SER A 596 13.53 15.15 43.01
C SER A 596 12.92 16.47 43.49
N TRP A 597 12.33 17.24 42.58
CA TRP A 597 11.66 18.50 42.89
C TRP A 597 10.21 18.31 43.32
N ILE A 598 9.60 17.14 43.09
CA ILE A 598 8.18 16.88 43.38
C ILE A 598 8.01 16.57 44.88
N THR A 599 8.02 17.63 45.69
CA THR A 599 7.93 17.58 47.15
C THR A 599 6.51 17.89 47.63
N ARG A 600 6.12 17.35 48.80
CA ARG A 600 4.82 17.63 49.45
C ARG A 600 4.57 19.14 49.53
N GLY A 601 3.35 19.56 49.21
CA GLY A 601 2.89 20.95 49.23
C GLY A 601 3.12 21.74 47.95
N ARG A 602 3.85 21.20 46.95
CA ARG A 602 3.93 21.84 45.63
C ARG A 602 2.62 21.70 44.88
N ARG A 603 2.30 22.72 44.08
CA ARG A 603 1.16 22.69 43.16
C ARG A 603 1.66 22.42 41.76
N ILE A 604 1.18 21.34 41.15
CA ILE A 604 1.64 20.92 39.83
C ILE A 604 0.47 20.75 38.86
N ARG A 605 0.73 21.03 37.59
CA ARG A 605 -0.14 20.64 36.48
C ARG A 605 0.40 19.36 35.87
N VAL A 606 -0.44 18.36 35.73
CA VAL A 606 -0.11 17.05 35.17
C VAL A 606 -1.03 16.78 33.99
N ALA A 607 -0.46 16.57 32.81
CA ALA A 607 -1.14 15.89 31.72
C ALA A 607 -0.69 14.42 31.72
N GLY A 608 -1.56 13.49 31.34
CA GLY A 608 -1.19 12.08 31.28
C GLY A 608 -2.32 11.21 30.77
N ILE A 609 -1.97 9.98 30.44
CA ILE A 609 -2.91 8.95 30.03
C ILE A 609 -3.49 8.29 31.28
N VAL A 610 -4.80 8.16 31.38
CA VAL A 610 -5.41 7.38 32.45
C VAL A 610 -5.13 5.90 32.19
N GLY A 611 -4.53 5.19 33.13
CA GLY A 611 -4.38 3.74 33.09
C GLY A 611 -4.97 3.10 34.31
N GLN A 612 -5.05 1.77 34.30
CA GLN A 612 -5.44 0.96 35.44
C GLN A 612 -4.40 -0.11 35.70
N TYR A 613 -4.29 -0.50 36.97
CA TYR A 613 -3.42 -1.58 37.39
C TYR A 613 -3.97 -2.21 38.67
N ASP A 614 -4.99 -3.04 38.48
CA ASP A 614 -5.68 -3.80 39.52
C ASP A 614 -5.48 -5.30 39.28
N TYR A 615 -5.00 -6.04 40.28
CA TYR A 615 -4.75 -7.47 40.15
C TYR A 615 -5.91 -8.32 40.70
N GLU A 616 -6.92 -7.69 41.30
CA GLU A 616 -8.04 -8.38 41.93
C GLU A 616 -9.35 -8.07 41.17
N GLU A 617 -9.98 -9.12 40.65
CA GLU A 617 -11.33 -9.01 40.09
C GLU A 617 -12.32 -8.50 41.18
N PRO A 618 -13.26 -7.60 40.85
CA PRO A 618 -13.68 -7.17 39.50
C PRO A 618 -13.00 -5.87 39.03
N PHE A 619 -11.66 -5.78 39.03
CA PHE A 619 -10.83 -4.71 38.43
C PHE A 619 -11.49 -3.33 38.41
N SER A 620 -11.84 -2.82 39.58
CA SER A 620 -12.62 -1.58 39.73
C SER A 620 -11.86 -0.50 40.49
N SER A 621 -10.57 -0.73 40.70
CA SER A 621 -9.67 0.15 41.44
C SER A 621 -8.34 0.33 40.69
N GLY A 622 -7.32 0.87 41.33
CA GLY A 622 -5.98 0.96 40.73
C GLY A 622 -5.79 2.01 39.62
N TYR A 623 -6.77 2.88 39.37
CA TYR A 623 -6.64 3.93 38.35
C TYR A 623 -5.52 4.93 38.68
N GLN A 624 -4.75 5.29 37.66
CA GLN A 624 -3.58 6.15 37.76
C GLN A 624 -3.43 7.05 36.53
N LEU A 625 -2.90 8.25 36.74
CA LEU A 625 -2.56 9.16 35.65
C LEU A 625 -1.09 8.96 35.26
N MET A 626 -0.80 8.69 33.99
CA MET A 626 0.52 8.35 33.48
C MET A 626 1.05 9.46 32.56
N PRO A 627 1.90 10.37 33.05
CA PRO A 627 2.52 11.40 32.22
C PRO A 627 3.46 10.78 31.18
N ARG A 628 3.60 11.44 30.03
CA ARG A 628 4.32 10.88 28.89
C ARG A 628 5.76 11.38 28.81
N PHE A 629 5.95 12.68 29.04
CA PHE A 629 7.28 13.32 28.93
C PHE A 629 7.42 14.51 29.88
N ASN A 630 8.62 15.08 29.99
CA ASN A 630 8.94 16.16 30.93
C ASN A 630 7.97 17.36 30.89
N ALA A 631 7.44 17.73 29.72
CA ALA A 631 6.49 18.85 29.58
C ALA A 631 5.09 18.57 30.15
N ASP A 632 4.74 17.31 30.41
CA ASP A 632 3.44 16.93 30.98
C ASP A 632 3.34 17.31 32.47
N VAL A 633 4.47 17.37 33.20
CA VAL A 633 4.50 17.73 34.63
C VAL A 633 5.16 19.09 34.82
N VAL A 634 4.37 20.09 35.22
CA VAL A 634 4.84 21.47 35.37
C VAL A 634 4.60 21.99 36.78
N ASP A 635 5.64 22.57 37.38
CA ASP A 635 5.52 23.30 38.63
C ASP A 635 4.73 24.60 38.41
N THR A 636 3.59 24.71 39.07
CA THR A 636 2.74 25.91 39.05
C THR A 636 2.82 26.71 40.35
N SER A 637 3.65 26.29 41.30
CA SER A 637 3.79 26.93 42.61
C SER A 637 4.27 28.39 42.47
N GLY A 638 5.16 28.67 41.51
CA GLY A 638 5.70 30.01 41.26
C GLY A 638 4.71 31.00 40.63
N ALA A 639 3.62 30.51 40.02
CA ALA A 639 2.56 31.38 39.49
C ALA A 639 1.70 32.01 40.61
N PHE A 640 1.80 31.48 41.83
CA PHE A 640 1.04 31.92 42.99
C PHE A 640 1.94 32.06 44.23
N PRO A 641 2.87 33.03 44.24
CA PRO A 641 3.77 33.22 45.38
C PRO A 641 2.97 33.53 46.66
N PRO A 642 3.46 33.10 47.84
CA PRO A 642 2.86 33.48 49.11
C PRO A 642 2.69 35.00 49.21
N SER A 643 1.48 35.43 49.51
CA SER A 643 1.16 36.85 49.71
C SER A 643 1.84 37.36 50.99
N LEU A 644 2.26 38.63 51.01
CA LEU A 644 2.78 39.27 52.23
C LEU A 644 1.72 39.49 53.32
N ARG A 645 0.44 39.25 53.00
CA ARG A 645 -0.71 39.42 53.90
C ARG A 645 -1.74 38.33 53.68
N LEU A 646 -2.56 38.08 54.69
CA LEU A 646 -3.73 37.21 54.54
C LEU A 646 -4.73 37.84 53.55
N VAL A 647 -5.16 37.10 52.53
CA VAL A 647 -6.10 37.58 51.51
C VAL A 647 -6.97 36.46 50.95
N ILE A 648 -8.24 36.77 50.69
CA ILE A 648 -9.11 35.99 49.78
C ILE A 648 -9.09 36.76 48.46
N ASP A 649 -8.43 36.24 47.43
CA ASP A 649 -8.17 36.96 46.17
C ASP A 649 -9.43 37.01 45.31
N THR A 650 -9.99 35.84 44.96
CA THR A 650 -11.19 35.72 44.13
C THR A 650 -12.16 34.68 44.71
N ILE A 651 -13.45 34.87 44.43
CA ILE A 651 -14.48 33.85 44.61
C ILE A 651 -15.26 33.81 43.30
N THR A 652 -15.12 32.73 42.52
CA THR A 652 -15.64 32.66 41.15
C THR A 652 -16.18 31.27 40.80
N PRO A 653 -17.37 31.15 40.20
CA PRO A 653 -18.38 32.19 40.05
C PRO A 653 -18.96 32.60 41.41
N ASN A 654 -19.38 33.86 41.53
CA ASN A 654 -20.05 34.39 42.71
C ASN A 654 -21.04 35.50 42.26
N PRO A 655 -22.34 35.20 42.14
CA PRO A 655 -23.02 34.00 42.64
C PRO A 655 -22.81 32.75 41.78
N PHE A 656 -23.03 31.56 42.34
CA PHE A 656 -22.97 30.27 41.62
C PHE A 656 -24.26 29.43 41.80
N PHE A 657 -24.60 28.63 40.80
CA PHE A 657 -25.80 27.77 40.79
C PHE A 657 -25.48 26.33 41.21
N SER A 658 -25.37 26.08 42.52
CA SER A 658 -25.06 24.74 43.07
C SER A 658 -26.04 23.65 42.59
N SER A 659 -27.32 24.00 42.43
CA SER A 659 -28.36 23.10 41.90
C SER A 659 -28.12 22.60 40.46
N GLN A 660 -27.18 23.20 39.71
CA GLN A 660 -26.76 22.77 38.38
C GLN A 660 -25.33 22.19 38.38
N GLY A 661 -24.79 21.86 39.55
CA GLY A 661 -23.43 21.34 39.70
C GLY A 661 -22.33 22.40 39.58
N GLN A 662 -22.66 23.70 39.58
CA GLN A 662 -21.61 24.73 39.68
C GLN A 662 -20.95 24.70 41.05
N VAL A 663 -19.67 25.04 41.09
CA VAL A 663 -18.84 25.08 42.29
C VAL A 663 -18.14 26.43 42.35
N ALA A 664 -18.20 27.12 43.48
CA ALA A 664 -17.45 28.36 43.71
C ALA A 664 -15.99 28.03 44.00
N THR A 665 -15.08 28.67 43.28
CA THR A 665 -13.63 28.59 43.48
C THR A 665 -13.18 29.79 44.31
N ILE A 666 -12.67 29.53 45.50
CA ILE A 666 -12.23 30.48 46.53
C ILE A 666 -10.70 30.44 46.57
N GLN A 667 -10.09 31.43 45.94
CA GLN A 667 -8.64 31.60 45.95
C GLN A 667 -8.23 32.38 47.19
N VAL A 668 -7.39 31.79 48.02
CA VAL A 668 -6.83 32.42 49.22
C VAL A 668 -5.31 32.44 49.13
N ASN A 669 -4.68 33.44 49.74
CA ASN A 669 -3.24 33.52 49.80
C ASN A 669 -2.79 34.13 51.14
N ALA A 670 -1.62 33.73 51.63
CA ALA A 670 -1.10 34.14 52.92
C ALA A 670 0.44 34.03 52.96
N PRO A 671 1.10 34.64 53.95
CA PRO A 671 2.53 34.42 54.18
C PRO A 671 2.82 32.96 54.48
N SER A 672 3.99 32.48 54.06
CA SER A 672 4.36 31.06 54.13
C SER A 672 4.50 30.51 55.55
N ASP A 673 4.75 31.37 56.55
CA ASP A 673 4.92 30.98 57.96
C ASP A 673 3.58 30.84 58.71
N TYR A 674 2.44 31.04 58.04
CA TYR A 674 1.13 30.99 58.66
C TYR A 674 0.58 29.55 58.75
N ARG A 675 -0.39 29.36 59.65
CA ARG A 675 -1.33 28.24 59.65
C ARG A 675 -2.72 28.76 59.33
N LEU A 676 -3.35 28.19 58.31
CA LEU A 676 -4.59 28.67 57.72
C LEU A 676 -5.78 27.81 58.11
N THR A 677 -6.93 28.44 58.30
CA THR A 677 -8.23 27.79 58.41
C THR A 677 -9.22 28.57 57.56
N VAL A 678 -9.94 27.90 56.67
CA VAL A 678 -10.97 28.51 55.83
C VAL A 678 -12.30 27.86 56.14
N THR A 679 -13.25 28.68 56.57
CA THR A 679 -14.55 28.23 57.04
C THR A 679 -15.64 29.08 56.42
N VAL A 680 -16.69 28.44 55.93
CA VAL A 680 -17.90 29.08 55.44
C VAL A 680 -18.91 29.13 56.59
N PHE A 681 -19.52 30.30 56.77
CA PHE A 681 -20.53 30.58 57.77
C PHE A 681 -21.85 31.01 57.13
N ASP A 682 -22.96 30.74 57.80
CA ASP A 682 -24.22 31.43 57.50
C ASP A 682 -24.18 32.88 58.00
N MET A 683 -25.21 33.68 57.66
CA MET A 683 -25.32 35.07 58.11
C MET A 683 -25.53 35.22 59.63
N GLY A 684 -25.85 34.13 60.34
CA GLY A 684 -25.91 34.07 61.80
C GLY A 684 -24.57 33.76 62.46
N GLY A 685 -23.49 33.58 61.69
CA GLY A 685 -22.16 33.24 62.18
C GLY A 685 -22.00 31.77 62.58
N ARG A 686 -22.91 30.88 62.15
CA ARG A 686 -22.78 29.44 62.38
C ARG A 686 -21.93 28.81 61.28
N VAL A 687 -21.01 27.93 61.65
CA VAL A 687 -20.20 27.18 60.69
C VAL A 687 -21.09 26.27 59.86
N VAL A 688 -21.03 26.41 58.53
CA VAL A 688 -21.73 25.52 57.60
C VAL A 688 -20.77 24.54 56.95
N ARG A 689 -19.58 24.98 56.56
CA ARG A 689 -18.57 24.14 55.89
C ARG A 689 -17.16 24.55 56.31
N GLU A 690 -16.29 23.60 56.61
CA GLU A 690 -14.86 23.84 56.75
C GLU A 690 -14.16 23.39 55.47
N LEU A 691 -13.48 24.32 54.78
CA LEU A 691 -12.82 24.09 53.50
C LEU A 691 -11.33 23.79 53.65
N LEU A 692 -10.70 24.34 54.69
CA LEU A 692 -9.31 24.12 55.03
C LEU A 692 -9.14 24.18 56.54
N ARG A 693 -8.43 23.21 57.13
CA ARG A 693 -8.09 23.17 58.56
C ARG A 693 -6.60 22.97 58.73
N GLU A 694 -5.97 23.81 59.55
CA GLU A 694 -4.53 23.76 59.84
C GLU A 694 -3.64 23.71 58.58
N GLY A 695 -4.07 24.33 57.49
CA GLY A 695 -3.33 24.40 56.23
C GLY A 695 -2.03 25.19 56.39
N VAL A 696 -1.02 24.89 55.57
CA VAL A 696 0.19 25.70 55.51
C VAL A 696 -0.09 27.07 54.87
N GLY A 697 0.69 28.08 55.24
CA GLY A 697 0.63 29.40 54.62
C GLY A 697 1.05 29.38 53.16
N GLY A 698 0.49 30.27 52.35
CA GLY A 698 0.66 30.31 50.89
C GLY A 698 -0.67 30.38 50.15
N PHE A 699 -0.61 30.20 48.83
CA PHE A 699 -1.80 30.18 47.97
C PHE A 699 -2.55 28.85 48.10
N HIS A 700 -3.88 28.91 48.23
CA HIS A 700 -4.78 27.76 48.11
C HIS A 700 -5.93 28.11 47.18
N ASP A 701 -6.34 27.12 46.40
CA ASP A 701 -7.47 27.22 45.48
C ASP A 701 -8.58 26.28 45.97
N LEU A 702 -9.35 26.77 46.94
CA LEU A 702 -10.36 25.99 47.65
C LEU A 702 -11.66 26.03 46.85
N LYS A 703 -12.45 24.95 46.84
CA LYS A 703 -13.74 25.01 46.16
C LYS A 703 -14.88 24.59 47.07
N TRP A 704 -16.05 25.16 46.80
CA TRP A 704 -17.26 24.94 47.58
C TRP A 704 -18.46 24.74 46.66
N ASP A 705 -19.10 23.59 46.80
CA ASP A 705 -20.26 23.13 46.02
C ASP A 705 -21.60 23.62 46.60
N GLY A 706 -21.56 24.45 47.66
CA GLY A 706 -22.76 24.93 48.33
C GLY A 706 -23.39 23.90 49.27
N THR A 707 -22.61 22.93 49.76
CA THR A 707 -23.05 21.98 50.79
C THR A 707 -22.48 22.29 52.17
N ASP A 708 -23.11 21.76 53.22
CA ASP A 708 -22.59 21.77 54.58
C ASP A 708 -21.56 20.65 54.82
N ASN A 709 -20.98 20.55 56.03
CA ASN A 709 -20.01 19.50 56.40
C ASN A 709 -20.55 18.05 56.28
N LEU A 710 -21.87 17.85 56.19
CA LEU A 710 -22.51 16.56 55.98
C LEU A 710 -22.89 16.34 54.49
N SER A 711 -22.34 17.15 53.59
CA SER A 711 -22.61 17.15 52.16
C SER A 711 -24.08 17.38 51.82
N ARG A 712 -24.84 18.05 52.70
CA ARG A 712 -26.24 18.40 52.44
C ARG A 712 -26.30 19.73 51.68
N PRO A 713 -27.08 19.84 50.60
CA PRO A 713 -27.24 21.10 49.87
C PRO A 713 -27.79 22.21 50.77
N LEU A 714 -27.18 23.39 50.70
CA LEU A 714 -27.62 24.58 51.42
C LEU A 714 -28.61 25.39 50.56
N PRO A 715 -29.56 26.11 51.18
CA PRO A 715 -30.48 26.96 50.45
C PRO A 715 -29.76 28.11 49.74
N ALA A 716 -30.38 28.65 48.69
CA ALA A 716 -29.91 29.87 48.04
C ALA A 716 -29.85 31.03 49.05
N GLY A 717 -28.78 31.82 49.00
CA GLY A 717 -28.53 32.87 49.98
C GLY A 717 -27.07 33.33 50.01
N ILE A 718 -26.82 34.33 50.86
CA ILE A 718 -25.48 34.86 51.13
C ILE A 718 -24.86 34.08 52.29
N TYR A 719 -23.62 33.68 52.12
CA TYR A 719 -22.76 33.04 53.11
C TYR A 719 -21.44 33.80 53.23
N LEU A 720 -20.70 33.57 54.31
CA LEU A 720 -19.44 34.26 54.59
C LEU A 720 -18.29 33.26 54.57
N VAL A 721 -17.34 33.44 53.65
CA VAL A 721 -16.05 32.73 53.69
C VAL A 721 -15.12 33.50 54.59
N SER A 722 -14.67 32.88 55.68
CA SER A 722 -13.66 33.41 56.58
C SER A 722 -12.36 32.65 56.40
N LEU A 723 -11.32 33.35 55.99
CA LEU A 723 -9.94 32.90 56.02
C LEU A 723 -9.29 33.40 57.31
N LYS A 724 -8.87 32.50 58.18
CA LYS A 724 -8.13 32.76 59.41
C LYS A 724 -6.68 32.31 59.23
N GLY A 725 -5.73 33.15 59.63
CA GLY A 725 -4.30 32.86 59.62
C GLY A 725 -3.68 33.03 61.01
N VAL A 726 -2.82 32.09 61.42
CA VAL A 726 -2.04 32.13 62.66
C VAL A 726 -0.55 32.16 62.30
N PRO A 727 0.17 33.27 62.50
CA PRO A 727 1.61 33.35 62.22
C PRO A 727 2.43 32.43 63.13
N GLY A 728 3.63 32.04 62.70
CA GLY A 728 4.55 31.23 63.50
C GLY A 728 5.00 31.90 64.81
N SER A 729 4.92 33.23 64.89
CA SER A 729 5.19 34.06 66.08
C SER A 729 4.02 34.14 67.07
N GLY A 730 2.85 33.57 66.75
CA GLY A 730 1.62 33.66 67.54
C GLY A 730 0.71 34.82 67.11
N GLY A 731 -0.53 34.83 67.61
CA GLY A 731 -1.59 35.79 67.22
C GLY A 731 -2.62 35.20 66.25
N THR A 732 -3.56 36.02 65.77
CA THR A 732 -4.57 35.59 64.79
C THR A 732 -4.97 36.76 63.91
N GLU A 733 -4.99 36.52 62.60
CA GLU A 733 -5.53 37.42 61.58
C GLU A 733 -6.71 36.73 60.87
N SER A 734 -7.66 37.52 60.37
CA SER A 734 -8.78 36.98 59.60
C SER A 734 -9.26 37.94 58.51
N VAL A 735 -9.60 37.38 57.35
CA VAL A 735 -10.25 38.07 56.22
C VAL A 735 -11.56 37.36 55.92
N VAL A 736 -12.63 38.13 55.73
CA VAL A 736 -13.96 37.58 55.40
C VAL A 736 -14.46 38.16 54.07
N ARG A 737 -15.04 37.32 53.22
CA ARG A 737 -15.72 37.73 51.98
C ARG A 737 -17.06 37.02 51.81
N PRO A 738 -18.08 37.67 51.23
CA PRO A 738 -19.35 37.02 50.94
C PRO A 738 -19.23 36.07 49.73
N VAL A 739 -19.91 34.93 49.80
CA VAL A 739 -20.14 33.99 48.71
C VAL A 739 -21.63 33.71 48.60
N VAL A 740 -22.16 33.65 47.39
CA VAL A 740 -23.61 33.65 47.15
C VAL A 740 -24.02 32.40 46.37
N ILE A 741 -24.94 31.62 46.94
CA ILE A 741 -25.63 30.53 46.24
C ILE A 741 -26.86 31.14 45.55
N ALA A 742 -26.92 31.06 44.22
CA ALA A 742 -28.03 31.59 43.45
C ALA A 742 -29.26 30.66 43.47
N ALA A 743 -30.45 31.26 43.48
CA ALA A 743 -31.69 30.59 43.12
C ALA A 743 -31.98 30.79 41.63
N ARG A 744 -32.61 29.81 40.98
CA ARG A 744 -33.14 29.99 39.63
C ARG A 744 -34.36 30.91 39.68
N PHE A 745 -34.40 31.94 38.83
CA PHE A 745 -35.67 32.61 38.54
C PHE A 745 -36.46 31.73 37.58
N HIS A 746 -37.65 31.31 37.99
CA HIS A 746 -38.63 30.75 37.08
C HIS A 746 -39.25 31.92 36.31
N ASN A 747 -38.95 32.03 35.02
CA ASN A 747 -39.79 32.77 34.08
C ASN A 747 -40.79 31.81 33.45
#